data_AF-A0A5C3KQM1-F1
#
_entry.id   AF-A0A5C3KQM1-F1
#
_cell.length_a   1.000
_cell.length_b   1.000
_cell.length_c   1.000
_cell.angle_alpha   90.00
_cell.angle_beta   90.00
_cell.angle_gamma   90.00
#
_symmetry.space_group_name_H-M   'P 1'
#
loop_
_entity.id
_entity.type
_entity.pdbx_description
1 polymer ?
#
loop_
_entity_poly.entity_id
_entity_poly.type
_entity_poly.pdbx_seq_one_letter_code
_entity_poly.pdbx_strand_id
1 'polypeptide(L)'
;MAFSKAFALLLSVIPLISASEHIHSTHLRHRRQTIPPTLPGDWTSEGCVSEGTTGRALTGPNYASGTEMTIENCINFCDTEGAIYAGVEYSVECFCGHSLSNGGGTPTTDCNMPCSGNSLQPCGGPGKLNLFWSGAAPPPAPSVIPEIGDHESLGCYTDNVNGQRTLPVGTGVTGPMTNAKCTDACFNAGYRLSGTEYAAECFCGHSLVNDVPAAAGDCNMVCAGDGGSFCGGPNRLNVYNYTGTDLPGGGGPPPGGPQPVEVGLPTTWTYGGCYTDNINGRVMGYVGGADPAQTVQTCIGICAAEDFTLAGIEFGAECFCGNSLINGPEKVGDGQCSMGCGGDNEQACGGPNLMSVYTSTGDVDVVPVPTTQIDNLPGNYKYEGCLVEAVGFRIIPNQILWERNNSAVACMEQCAKFGFPVSATEYGYECYCGDEKDITDNNGVFVADSECNMPCPGDPAHICGAGNRLTTYYWDGAMYNWKTPAVTGQYECFFLLELLYPAVADLYASSLVIPLITTVGINNKVTVLEKYGTGYPNTTGAYEIDISLAPSMSAWREMNVETDVFCAGSVILPDKAGRQLNVGGWSLDSTFGVRLFTPDGVEGTPSVNNWEEDFTTLALQRGRWYPTAAVLANGTVLVIGGETGSNGPPQPNLEIFPKPEGGDTVVELEWLARTDPYNLYPFVVVLPSQNVFVAYWNEARILDPVTFDTIRELPNMPGAVNDFLAGRTYPLEGAMVPIPQHFPFTDPLEVLMCGGSTIGAAYALDNCVRGAPEAETVTWTIERMPSRRVMPCMVSLPDGTVLIVNGAHHGVAGFGLGEDPNLTAVLYNPADPIHERMSILGSTDIARMYHSEATLLADGRVLISGSDPETDLPDGTPKYPQEFRLEVYVPPYLVGRTQPTFVLPNHDWAYGQPYTITNVNRFHNDGPVRVSLMAAASSTHGNTMGARTIFPSVTCVATTCTIIAPPNAGVSPPGWHMLFVLDGDTPSKAQWVRIGGDPAEIGNWPDLPGFTLPGI
;
A
#
# COMPACT_ATOMS: atom_id res chain seq x y z
N MET A 1 -80.34 7.08 -17.18
CA MET A 1 -81.48 7.43 -16.30
C MET A 1 -81.38 6.51 -15.09
N ALA A 2 -80.70 6.90 -14.02
CA ALA A 2 -81.19 7.70 -12.89
C ALA A 2 -82.04 6.91 -11.88
N PHE A 3 -81.39 6.60 -10.73
CA PHE A 3 -81.84 6.58 -9.33
C PHE A 3 -82.86 5.56 -8.78
N SER A 4 -82.43 4.80 -7.75
CA SER A 4 -82.80 4.98 -6.32
C SER A 4 -82.01 3.96 -5.44
N LYS A 5 -81.05 4.37 -4.58
CA LYS A 5 -81.12 4.63 -3.10
C LYS A 5 -81.75 3.49 -2.28
N ALA A 6 -81.23 2.99 -1.15
CA ALA A 6 -80.26 3.44 -0.12
C ALA A 6 -79.72 2.17 0.63
N PHE A 7 -78.60 2.15 1.38
CA PHE A 7 -78.41 2.73 2.71
C PHE A 7 -76.92 2.65 3.16
N ALA A 8 -76.54 3.54 4.07
CA ALA A 8 -75.17 3.89 4.47
C ALA A 8 -74.56 3.02 5.59
N LEU A 9 -73.22 2.98 5.64
CA LEU A 9 -72.44 2.94 6.88
C LEU A 9 -71.10 3.68 6.69
N LEU A 10 -70.66 4.33 7.77
CA LEU A 10 -69.72 5.46 7.83
C LEU A 10 -68.24 5.14 7.59
N LEU A 11 -67.54 6.17 7.08
CA LEU A 11 -66.10 6.39 7.09
C LEU A 11 -65.51 6.49 8.51
N SER A 12 -64.32 5.90 8.71
CA SER A 12 -63.14 6.64 9.19
C SER A 12 -61.88 6.07 8.56
N VAL A 13 -61.13 6.96 7.92
CA VAL A 13 -59.85 6.71 7.24
C VAL A 13 -58.74 6.78 8.29
N ILE A 14 -57.97 5.71 8.45
CA ILE A 14 -56.67 5.72 9.11
C ILE A 14 -55.63 5.47 8.00
N PRO A 15 -54.80 6.45 7.62
CA PRO A 15 -53.57 6.14 6.91
C PRO A 15 -52.53 5.68 7.95
N LEU A 16 -52.08 4.43 7.81
CA LEU A 16 -50.81 3.98 8.37
C LEU A 16 -49.71 4.82 7.72
N ILE A 17 -49.20 5.80 8.48
CA ILE A 17 -47.95 6.48 8.20
C ILE A 17 -46.85 5.45 8.47
N SER A 18 -46.34 4.78 7.44
CA SER A 18 -45.01 4.18 7.53
C SER A 18 -44.01 5.30 7.33
N ALA A 19 -43.22 5.56 8.37
CA ALA A 19 -42.05 6.40 8.28
C ALA A 19 -41.12 5.86 7.20
N SER A 20 -40.96 6.63 6.11
CA SER A 20 -39.86 6.49 5.18
C SER A 20 -39.31 7.89 4.96
N GLU A 21 -38.41 8.28 5.86
CA GLU A 21 -37.39 9.30 5.62
C GLU A 21 -36.14 8.86 6.38
N HIS A 22 -35.31 8.02 5.76
CA HIS A 22 -33.89 8.03 6.04
C HIS A 22 -33.17 8.53 4.78
N ILE A 23 -33.13 9.84 4.68
CA ILE A 23 -32.16 10.58 3.89
C ILE A 23 -30.77 10.19 4.44
N HIS A 24 -30.02 9.35 3.73
CA HIS A 24 -28.56 9.28 3.89
C HIS A 24 -27.94 10.42 3.11
N SER A 25 -28.02 11.59 3.72
CA SER A 25 -27.08 12.65 3.46
C SER A 25 -25.78 12.23 4.14
N THR A 26 -24.77 11.85 3.36
CA THR A 26 -23.36 11.81 3.78
C THR A 26 -22.84 13.23 3.97
N HIS A 27 -23.48 14.00 4.85
CA HIS A 27 -22.73 14.97 5.61
C HIS A 27 -21.91 14.15 6.60
N LEU A 28 -20.60 14.05 6.35
CA LEU A 28 -19.62 13.94 7.43
C LEU A 28 -19.95 15.05 8.43
N ARG A 29 -20.82 14.77 9.41
CA ARG A 29 -20.91 15.57 10.62
C ARG A 29 -19.59 15.29 11.32
N HIS A 30 -18.55 16.06 10.98
CA HIS A 30 -17.46 16.29 11.90
C HIS A 30 -18.13 16.54 13.25
N ARG A 31 -17.94 15.62 14.21
CA ARG A 31 -18.31 15.90 15.59
C ARG A 31 -17.57 17.19 15.91
N ARG A 32 -18.33 18.27 16.08
CA ARG A 32 -17.78 19.58 16.38
C ARG A 32 -16.91 19.41 17.62
N GLN A 33 -15.63 19.69 17.49
CA GLN A 33 -14.73 19.71 18.64
C GLN A 33 -15.28 20.70 19.66
N THR A 34 -15.31 20.31 20.93
CA THR A 34 -15.83 21.15 22.00
C THR A 34 -14.88 21.13 23.18
N ILE A 35 -14.68 22.30 23.78
CA ILE A 35 -14.01 22.41 25.07
C ILE A 35 -14.80 21.56 26.09
N PRO A 36 -14.11 20.75 26.92
CA PRO A 36 -14.74 20.02 28.01
C PRO A 36 -15.62 20.94 28.87
N PRO A 37 -16.84 20.51 29.27
CA PRO A 37 -17.74 21.35 30.06
C PRO A 37 -17.21 21.61 31.48
N THR A 38 -16.22 20.85 31.92
CA THR A 38 -15.52 20.98 33.20
C THR A 38 -14.03 20.87 32.96
N LEU A 39 -13.29 21.96 33.20
CA LEU A 39 -11.83 21.98 33.15
C LEU A 39 -11.24 21.67 34.54
N PRO A 40 -9.97 21.24 34.63
CA PRO A 40 -9.31 21.05 35.91
C PRO A 40 -9.22 22.37 36.71
N GLY A 41 -9.47 22.31 38.03
CA GLY A 41 -9.37 23.47 38.92
C GLY A 41 -10.33 24.61 38.57
N ASP A 42 -9.86 25.85 38.75
CA ASP A 42 -10.59 27.10 38.45
C ASP A 42 -10.27 27.64 37.04
N TRP A 43 -9.73 26.81 36.15
CA TRP A 43 -9.28 27.23 34.82
C TRP A 43 -10.44 27.57 33.88
N THR A 44 -10.29 28.64 33.11
CA THR A 44 -11.22 29.11 32.08
C THR A 44 -10.60 29.02 30.70
N SER A 45 -11.42 28.74 29.68
CA SER A 45 -10.99 28.81 28.29
C SER A 45 -11.04 30.26 27.81
N GLU A 46 -9.91 30.74 27.30
CA GLU A 46 -9.76 32.06 26.67
C GLU A 46 -10.00 32.01 25.16
N GLY A 47 -10.20 30.80 24.62
CA GLY A 47 -10.44 30.56 23.21
C GLY A 47 -9.16 30.48 22.39
N CYS A 48 -9.33 30.51 21.07
CA CYS A 48 -8.23 30.35 20.13
C CYS A 48 -7.48 31.68 19.93
N VAL A 49 -6.14 31.63 20.01
CA VAL A 49 -5.26 32.78 19.82
C VAL A 49 -4.10 32.46 18.87
N SER A 50 -3.50 33.48 18.27
CA SER A 50 -2.29 33.33 17.47
C SER A 50 -1.06 33.09 18.33
N GLU A 51 -0.15 32.26 17.82
CA GLU A 51 1.24 32.23 18.29
C GLU A 51 1.95 33.59 18.11
N GLY A 52 3.12 33.74 18.72
CA GLY A 52 3.94 34.94 18.60
C GLY A 52 4.61 35.10 17.23
N THR A 53 4.89 36.34 16.84
CA THR A 53 5.50 36.67 15.52
C THR A 53 7.03 36.63 15.52
N THR A 54 7.63 36.55 16.70
CA THR A 54 9.10 36.58 16.91
C THR A 54 9.58 35.45 17.83
N GLY A 55 8.70 34.49 18.15
CA GLY A 55 8.92 33.39 19.10
C GLY A 55 7.58 32.88 19.65
N ARG A 56 7.60 31.90 20.57
CA ARG A 56 6.36 31.34 21.15
C ARG A 56 5.62 32.35 22.03
N ALA A 57 4.30 32.28 22.03
CA ALA A 57 3.42 33.13 22.83
C ALA A 57 3.49 32.76 24.31
N LEU A 58 3.66 31.48 24.62
CA LEU A 58 3.91 30.97 25.97
C LEU A 58 5.34 30.41 26.01
N THR A 59 6.18 31.00 26.85
CA THR A 59 7.63 30.73 26.90
C THR A 59 8.07 29.91 28.11
N GLY A 60 7.11 29.37 28.88
CA GLY A 60 7.37 28.54 30.04
C GLY A 60 7.53 27.05 29.69
N PRO A 61 7.39 26.16 30.69
CA PRO A 61 7.47 24.72 30.51
C PRO A 61 6.53 24.22 29.40
N ASN A 62 6.96 23.20 28.66
CA ASN A 62 6.21 22.64 27.55
C ASN A 62 6.57 21.16 27.36
N TYR A 63 5.69 20.43 26.70
CA TYR A 63 5.94 19.05 26.26
C TYR A 63 5.09 18.70 25.04
N ALA A 64 5.42 17.60 24.36
CA ALA A 64 4.63 17.05 23.27
C ALA A 64 4.32 15.56 23.52
N SER A 65 3.13 15.11 23.09
CA SER A 65 2.70 13.71 23.16
C SER A 65 1.94 13.28 21.91
N GLY A 66 2.50 12.31 21.19
CA GLY A 66 1.94 11.78 19.94
C GLY A 66 0.60 11.05 20.11
N THR A 67 0.26 10.60 21.32
CA THR A 67 -0.92 9.74 21.55
C THR A 67 -1.80 10.14 22.74
N GLU A 68 -1.31 10.96 23.68
CA GLU A 68 -2.01 11.20 24.96
C GLU A 68 -2.37 12.67 25.20
N MET A 69 -2.18 13.55 24.21
CA MET A 69 -2.47 14.98 24.42
C MET A 69 -3.97 15.22 24.58
N THR A 70 -4.36 15.92 25.64
CA THR A 70 -5.72 16.41 25.91
C THR A 70 -5.63 17.80 26.54
N ILE A 71 -6.73 18.56 26.48
CA ILE A 71 -6.82 19.88 27.15
C ILE A 71 -6.55 19.73 28.64
N GLU A 72 -7.12 18.70 29.28
CA GLU A 72 -6.97 18.47 30.72
C GLU A 72 -5.55 18.09 31.10
N ASN A 73 -4.87 17.27 30.29
CA ASN A 73 -3.49 16.89 30.53
C ASN A 73 -2.56 18.10 30.46
N CYS A 74 -2.77 18.97 29.46
CA CYS A 74 -1.99 20.20 29.34
C CYS A 74 -2.24 21.17 30.50
N ILE A 75 -3.50 21.37 30.91
CA ILE A 75 -3.85 22.21 32.07
C ILE A 75 -3.22 21.65 33.35
N ASN A 76 -3.35 20.35 33.62
CA ASN A 76 -2.78 19.74 34.82
C ASN A 76 -1.25 19.86 34.87
N PHE A 77 -0.59 19.72 33.71
CA PHE A 77 0.85 19.95 33.60
C PHE A 77 1.19 21.40 33.94
N CYS A 78 0.55 22.38 33.30
CA CYS A 78 0.84 23.79 33.56
C CYS A 78 0.50 24.24 34.99
N ASP A 79 -0.54 23.67 35.60
CA ASP A 79 -0.90 23.91 36.99
C ASP A 79 0.16 23.34 37.96
N THR A 80 0.70 22.15 37.66
CA THR A 80 1.81 21.54 38.41
C THR A 80 3.09 22.35 38.30
N GLU A 81 3.35 22.91 37.11
CA GLU A 81 4.48 23.82 36.84
C GLU A 81 4.26 25.25 37.38
N GLY A 82 3.12 25.50 38.04
CA GLY A 82 2.78 26.78 38.65
C GLY A 82 2.43 27.89 37.66
N ALA A 83 2.32 27.59 36.36
CA ALA A 83 1.98 28.55 35.32
C ALA A 83 0.51 29.01 35.40
N ILE A 84 0.26 30.26 35.00
CA ILE A 84 -1.12 30.79 35.03
C ILE A 84 -1.85 30.67 33.69
N TYR A 85 -1.12 30.41 32.60
CA TYR A 85 -1.63 30.11 31.25
C TYR A 85 -1.18 28.73 30.77
N ALA A 86 -2.07 28.06 30.04
CA ALA A 86 -1.84 26.80 29.36
C ALA A 86 -2.37 26.91 27.93
N GLY A 87 -1.66 26.36 26.96
CA GLY A 87 -2.04 26.41 25.55
C GLY A 87 -1.71 25.10 24.85
N VAL A 88 -2.69 24.53 24.14
CA VAL A 88 -2.47 23.35 23.29
C VAL A 88 -2.38 23.75 21.83
N GLU A 89 -1.45 23.12 21.10
CA GLU A 89 -1.17 23.39 19.71
C GLU A 89 -0.87 22.10 18.92
N TYR A 90 -1.14 22.15 17.61
CA TYR A 90 -0.74 21.13 16.65
C TYR A 90 -1.07 19.67 17.05
N SER A 91 -2.25 19.44 17.64
CA SER A 91 -2.75 18.13 18.09
C SER A 91 -2.01 17.49 19.27
N VAL A 92 -0.70 17.75 19.41
CA VAL A 92 0.21 16.98 20.28
C VAL A 92 0.99 17.85 21.25
N GLU A 93 0.98 19.17 21.13
CA GLU A 93 1.86 20.06 21.89
C GLU A 93 1.11 20.79 23.02
N CYS A 94 1.80 21.00 24.13
CA CYS A 94 1.33 21.76 25.28
C CYS A 94 2.38 22.79 25.72
N PHE A 95 1.96 24.03 25.94
CA PHE A 95 2.81 25.15 26.35
C PHE A 95 2.24 25.86 27.58
N CYS A 96 3.10 26.24 28.51
CA CYS A 96 2.72 26.94 29.74
C CYS A 96 3.35 28.34 29.79
N GLY A 97 2.76 29.26 30.55
CA GLY A 97 3.40 30.54 30.79
C GLY A 97 2.70 31.42 31.83
N HIS A 98 3.35 32.52 32.19
CA HIS A 98 2.78 33.53 33.09
C HIS A 98 2.36 34.82 32.38
N SER A 99 2.66 34.94 31.09
CA SER A 99 2.28 36.05 30.24
C SER A 99 2.32 35.62 28.77
N LEU A 100 1.60 36.36 27.92
CA LEU A 100 1.68 36.21 26.47
C LEU A 100 2.83 37.08 25.94
N SER A 101 3.81 36.44 25.30
CA SER A 101 5.05 37.06 24.84
C SER A 101 5.13 37.10 23.31
N ASN A 102 6.19 37.73 22.76
CA ASN A 102 6.52 37.71 21.33
C ASN A 102 5.42 38.19 20.37
N GLY A 103 4.48 39.01 20.87
CA GLY A 103 3.32 39.51 20.11
C GLY A 103 2.21 38.46 19.89
N GLY A 104 2.22 37.36 20.63
CA GLY A 104 1.17 36.34 20.62
C GLY A 104 -0.06 36.74 21.43
N GLY A 105 -1.16 35.99 21.27
CA GLY A 105 -2.41 36.24 22.00
C GLY A 105 -3.51 36.97 21.22
N THR A 106 -3.35 37.19 19.91
CA THR A 106 -4.40 37.80 19.10
C THR A 106 -5.53 36.79 18.87
N PRO A 107 -6.80 37.10 19.18
CA PRO A 107 -7.92 36.17 19.00
C PRO A 107 -8.06 35.69 17.54
N THR A 108 -8.34 34.40 17.36
CA THR A 108 -8.55 33.74 16.07
C THR A 108 -9.55 32.58 16.20
N THR A 109 -9.83 31.86 15.13
CA THR A 109 -10.84 30.77 15.06
C THR A 109 -10.28 29.45 14.58
N ASP A 110 -8.98 29.37 14.29
CA ASP A 110 -8.37 28.27 13.54
C ASP A 110 -7.78 27.15 14.42
N CYS A 111 -8.32 26.96 15.62
CA CYS A 111 -7.93 25.89 16.53
C CYS A 111 -8.77 24.63 16.28
N ASN A 112 -8.66 24.06 15.08
CA ASN A 112 -9.53 22.97 14.60
C ASN A 112 -8.83 21.61 14.55
N MET A 113 -7.59 21.49 15.03
CA MET A 113 -6.88 20.22 15.06
C MET A 113 -7.32 19.37 16.28
N PRO A 114 -7.67 18.09 16.08
CA PRO A 114 -8.09 17.22 17.18
C PRO A 114 -6.91 16.89 18.10
N CYS A 115 -7.12 16.87 19.40
CA CYS A 115 -6.09 16.38 20.34
C CYS A 115 -5.78 14.89 20.10
N SER A 116 -4.50 14.49 20.18
CA SER A 116 -4.07 13.10 19.93
C SER A 116 -4.65 12.10 20.93
N GLY A 117 -4.80 12.50 22.19
CA GLY A 117 -5.42 11.71 23.25
C GLY A 117 -6.95 11.84 23.34
N ASN A 118 -7.55 12.80 22.65
CA ASN A 118 -9.01 12.93 22.56
C ASN A 118 -9.46 13.73 21.33
N SER A 119 -9.89 13.04 20.28
CA SER A 119 -10.28 13.67 19.02
C SER A 119 -11.53 14.55 19.07
N LEU A 120 -12.25 14.58 20.19
CA LEU A 120 -13.40 15.46 20.42
C LEU A 120 -13.01 16.84 20.97
N GLN A 121 -11.74 17.05 21.31
CA GLN A 121 -11.23 18.29 21.87
C GLN A 121 -10.38 19.05 20.82
N PRO A 122 -10.47 20.40 20.78
CA PRO A 122 -9.64 21.21 19.90
C PRO A 122 -8.26 21.48 20.53
N CYS A 123 -7.19 20.96 19.93
CA CYS A 123 -5.79 21.17 20.31
C CYS A 123 -5.06 22.09 19.32
N GLY A 124 -5.60 23.29 19.15
CA GLY A 124 -4.95 24.34 18.37
C GLY A 124 -4.92 24.09 16.85
N GLY A 125 -3.89 24.63 16.21
CA GLY A 125 -3.62 24.55 14.77
C GLY A 125 -2.24 25.14 14.45
N PRO A 126 -1.79 25.16 13.18
CA PRO A 126 -0.46 25.67 12.83
C PRO A 126 -0.29 27.16 13.21
N GLY A 127 0.55 27.44 14.21
CA GLY A 127 0.74 28.79 14.76
C GLY A 127 -0.51 29.32 15.48
N LYS A 128 -1.32 28.43 16.06
CA LYS A 128 -2.61 28.74 16.72
C LYS A 128 -2.71 27.95 18.02
N LEU A 129 -2.76 28.67 19.14
CA LEU A 129 -2.91 28.09 20.48
C LEU A 129 -4.37 28.14 20.90
N ASN A 130 -4.91 27.03 21.39
CA ASN A 130 -6.14 27.07 22.16
C ASN A 130 -5.77 27.34 23.63
N LEU A 131 -6.11 28.53 24.14
CA LEU A 131 -5.56 29.10 25.38
C LEU A 131 -6.52 28.95 26.57
N PHE A 132 -5.94 28.69 27.74
CA PHE A 132 -6.62 28.56 29.02
C PHE A 132 -5.91 29.38 30.09
N TRP A 133 -6.67 29.91 31.05
CA TRP A 133 -6.18 30.76 32.15
C TRP A 133 -6.71 30.28 33.50
N SER A 134 -5.85 30.25 34.51
CA SER A 134 -6.18 29.79 35.88
C SER A 134 -6.98 30.77 36.73
N GLY A 135 -7.19 32.01 36.27
CA GLY A 135 -7.78 33.09 37.09
C GLY A 135 -6.80 33.78 38.05
N ALA A 136 -5.56 33.30 38.15
CA ALA A 136 -4.53 33.89 39.00
C ALA A 136 -3.92 35.18 38.39
N ALA A 137 -3.56 36.13 39.25
CA ALA A 137 -2.89 37.36 38.85
C ALA A 137 -1.43 37.08 38.42
N PRO A 138 -0.90 37.77 37.39
CA PRO A 138 0.51 37.65 37.01
C PRO A 138 1.43 38.00 38.18
N PRO A 139 2.57 37.30 38.36
CA PRO A 139 3.56 37.68 39.35
C PRO A 139 4.11 39.10 39.10
N PRO A 140 4.53 39.83 40.14
CA PRO A 140 5.14 41.15 39.99
C PRO A 140 6.38 41.09 39.09
N ALA A 141 6.64 42.19 38.37
CA ALA A 141 7.73 42.25 37.39
C ALA A 141 9.09 41.94 38.05
N PRO A 142 9.96 41.16 37.39
CA PRO A 142 11.27 40.82 37.94
C PRO A 142 12.12 42.06 38.18
N SER A 143 12.95 42.02 39.23
CA SER A 143 13.85 43.12 39.58
C SER A 143 15.23 42.60 40.01
N VAL A 144 16.25 43.46 39.92
CA VAL A 144 17.54 43.16 40.55
C VAL A 144 17.36 43.31 42.06
N ILE A 145 17.68 42.26 42.81
CA ILE A 145 17.61 42.29 44.27
C ILE A 145 18.75 43.20 44.77
N PRO A 146 18.50 44.29 45.51
CA PRO A 146 19.56 45.20 45.93
C PRO A 146 20.57 44.55 46.89
N GLU A 147 20.08 43.69 47.79
CA GLU A 147 20.87 43.04 48.85
C GLU A 147 20.32 41.63 49.13
N ILE A 148 21.21 40.65 49.30
CA ILE A 148 20.90 39.26 49.68
C ILE A 148 21.74 38.91 50.91
N GLY A 149 21.17 39.01 52.11
CA GLY A 149 21.97 38.92 53.33
C GLY A 149 23.06 39.99 53.34
N ASP A 150 24.32 39.59 53.58
CA ASP A 150 25.49 40.49 53.52
C ASP A 150 26.08 40.61 52.10
N HIS A 151 25.35 40.24 51.06
CA HIS A 151 25.76 40.38 49.66
C HIS A 151 25.06 41.57 49.00
N GLU A 152 25.80 42.63 48.70
CA GLU A 152 25.31 43.82 48.00
C GLU A 152 25.41 43.64 46.48
N SER A 153 24.37 44.01 45.74
CA SER A 153 24.41 43.97 44.28
C SER A 153 25.38 45.02 43.74
N LEU A 154 26.30 44.60 42.86
CA LEU A 154 27.15 45.47 42.07
C LEU A 154 26.54 45.82 40.71
N GLY A 155 25.40 45.23 40.38
CA GLY A 155 24.71 45.41 39.11
C GLY A 155 25.22 44.52 37.98
N CYS A 156 24.89 44.90 36.75
CA CYS A 156 25.16 44.13 35.55
C CYS A 156 26.55 44.42 34.98
N TYR A 157 27.28 43.38 34.58
CA TYR A 157 28.59 43.47 33.93
C TYR A 157 28.57 42.71 32.60
N THR A 158 29.35 43.14 31.62
CA THR A 158 29.57 42.34 30.41
C THR A 158 30.40 41.11 30.79
N ASP A 159 30.01 39.92 30.31
CA ASP A 159 30.84 38.72 30.45
C ASP A 159 31.39 38.28 29.09
N ASN A 160 32.66 37.88 29.05
CA ASN A 160 33.33 37.46 27.81
C ASN A 160 33.52 35.94 27.83
N VAL A 161 32.47 35.22 27.44
CA VAL A 161 32.42 33.74 27.49
C VAL A 161 33.45 33.07 26.58
N ASN A 162 33.89 33.76 25.52
CA ASN A 162 34.91 33.30 24.56
C ASN A 162 36.32 33.81 24.89
N GLY A 163 36.50 34.44 26.05
CA GLY A 163 37.75 35.04 26.49
C GLY A 163 37.89 35.03 28.01
N GLN A 164 38.33 36.13 28.58
CA GLN A 164 38.49 36.24 30.03
C GLN A 164 37.17 36.66 30.68
N ARG A 165 36.49 35.72 31.34
CA ARG A 165 35.23 35.95 32.06
C ARG A 165 35.39 36.95 33.21
N THR A 166 34.30 37.61 33.57
CA THR A 166 34.20 38.62 34.64
C THR A 166 34.43 38.01 36.01
N LEU A 167 33.85 36.84 36.26
CA LEU A 167 34.18 35.97 37.38
C LEU A 167 34.65 34.61 36.82
N PRO A 168 35.89 34.18 37.11
CA PRO A 168 36.53 33.09 36.37
C PRO A 168 36.14 31.68 36.83
N VAL A 169 35.50 31.54 38.00
CA VAL A 169 35.21 30.23 38.60
C VAL A 169 33.74 29.90 38.45
N GLY A 170 33.37 29.05 37.50
CA GLY A 170 32.02 28.50 37.46
C GLY A 170 31.77 27.59 38.66
N THR A 171 30.59 27.70 39.29
CA THR A 171 30.19 26.85 40.41
C THR A 171 28.78 26.31 40.15
N GLY A 172 28.62 24.99 40.27
CA GLY A 172 27.30 24.37 40.22
C GLY A 172 26.50 24.66 41.49
N VAL A 173 25.20 24.89 41.35
CA VAL A 173 24.26 24.96 42.48
C VAL A 173 23.21 23.87 42.33
N THR A 174 22.77 23.30 43.45
CA THR A 174 21.76 22.24 43.42
C THR A 174 20.36 22.81 43.18
N GLY A 175 19.65 22.23 42.20
CA GLY A 175 18.31 22.63 41.80
C GLY A 175 18.24 23.97 41.06
N PRO A 176 17.05 24.53 40.82
CA PRO A 176 16.89 25.68 39.94
C PRO A 176 17.56 26.94 40.54
N MET A 177 18.29 27.66 39.69
CA MET A 177 19.20 28.75 40.08
C MET A 177 18.47 29.95 40.70
N THR A 178 18.98 30.47 41.81
CA THR A 178 18.58 31.78 42.35
C THR A 178 19.82 32.59 42.70
N ASN A 179 19.70 33.91 42.71
CA ASN A 179 20.81 34.77 43.16
C ASN A 179 21.29 34.39 44.57
N ALA A 180 20.37 34.00 45.46
CA ALA A 180 20.70 33.55 46.83
C ALA A 180 21.52 32.25 46.85
N LYS A 181 21.16 31.27 46.02
CA LYS A 181 21.93 30.02 45.91
C LYS A 181 23.34 30.29 45.38
N CYS A 182 23.47 31.19 44.41
CA CYS A 182 24.77 31.54 43.86
C CYS A 182 25.64 32.32 44.87
N THR A 183 25.07 33.27 45.62
CA THR A 183 25.78 33.98 46.69
C THR A 183 26.22 33.01 47.79
N ASP A 184 25.37 32.07 48.21
CA ASP A 184 25.69 31.07 49.23
C ASP A 184 26.79 30.12 48.76
N ALA A 185 26.70 29.63 47.51
CA ALA A 185 27.70 28.71 46.96
C ALA A 185 29.08 29.37 46.86
N CYS A 186 29.14 30.62 46.37
CA CYS A 186 30.39 31.36 46.29
C CYS A 186 30.93 31.74 47.68
N PHE A 187 30.07 32.13 48.62
CA PHE A 187 30.46 32.43 50.00
C PHE A 187 31.06 31.20 50.70
N ASN A 188 30.40 30.05 50.60
CA ASN A 188 30.86 28.79 51.18
C ASN A 188 32.17 28.30 50.54
N ALA A 189 32.39 28.61 49.26
CA ALA A 189 33.64 28.37 48.55
C ALA A 189 34.74 29.42 48.85
N GLY A 190 34.49 30.39 49.74
CA GLY A 190 35.45 31.40 50.16
C GLY A 190 35.64 32.56 49.17
N TYR A 191 34.75 32.70 48.18
CA TYR A 191 34.76 33.81 47.23
C TYR A 191 33.92 34.98 47.71
N ARG A 192 34.45 36.19 47.52
CA ARG A 192 33.78 37.43 47.91
C ARG A 192 32.75 37.88 46.87
N LEU A 193 32.98 37.54 45.60
CA LEU A 193 32.11 37.89 44.49
C LEU A 193 31.37 36.67 43.99
N SER A 194 30.10 36.85 43.69
CA SER A 194 29.24 35.90 42.98
C SER A 194 28.57 36.61 41.81
N GLY A 195 28.21 35.86 40.79
CA GLY A 195 27.53 36.40 39.63
C GLY A 195 26.72 35.35 38.92
N THR A 196 25.51 35.71 38.51
CA THR A 196 24.60 34.83 37.76
C THR A 196 24.53 35.24 36.30
N GLU A 197 24.57 34.26 35.41
CA GLU A 197 24.46 34.46 33.95
C GLU A 197 23.38 33.55 33.37
N TYR A 198 22.77 33.99 32.27
CA TYR A 198 21.92 33.16 31.43
C TYR A 198 20.80 32.40 32.17
N ALA A 199 20.15 33.06 33.14
CA ALA A 199 19.10 32.52 34.03
C ALA A 199 19.53 31.40 35.00
N ALA A 200 20.53 30.59 34.66
CA ALA A 200 20.80 29.32 35.31
C ALA A 200 22.25 29.13 35.78
N GLU A 201 23.18 29.98 35.38
CA GLU A 201 24.61 29.79 35.63
C GLU A 201 25.09 30.61 36.83
N CYS A 202 26.08 30.10 37.57
CA CYS A 202 26.70 30.80 38.70
C CYS A 202 28.22 30.80 38.59
N PHE A 203 28.81 31.96 38.83
CA PHE A 203 30.23 32.21 38.76
C PHE A 203 30.72 32.93 40.02
N CYS A 204 31.93 32.61 40.46
CA CYS A 204 32.55 33.12 41.68
C CYS A 204 33.92 33.75 41.39
N GLY A 205 34.36 34.65 42.27
CA GLY A 205 35.71 35.21 42.18
C GLY A 205 36.15 36.02 43.41
N HIS A 206 37.45 36.26 43.50
CA HIS A 206 38.03 37.15 44.52
C HIS A 206 38.11 38.61 44.06
N SER A 207 38.04 38.84 42.74
CA SER A 207 38.09 40.14 42.08
C SER A 207 37.38 40.06 40.74
N LEU A 208 36.83 41.18 40.26
CA LEU A 208 36.34 41.29 38.88
C LEU A 208 37.54 41.28 37.93
N VAL A 209 37.59 40.27 37.07
CA VAL A 209 38.72 40.07 36.15
C VAL A 209 38.48 40.82 34.83
N ASN A 210 37.22 40.88 34.39
CA ASN A 210 36.74 41.74 33.31
C ASN A 210 35.75 42.76 33.89
N ASP A 211 36.27 43.85 34.44
CA ASP A 211 35.51 44.87 35.18
C ASP A 211 34.88 45.92 34.25
N VAL A 212 33.93 45.47 33.42
CA VAL A 212 33.21 46.33 32.46
C VAL A 212 31.71 46.32 32.80
N PRO A 213 31.18 47.40 33.41
CA PRO A 213 29.76 47.52 33.69
C PRO A 213 28.91 47.52 32.41
N ALA A 214 27.76 46.84 32.46
CA ALA A 214 26.74 46.84 31.42
C ALA A 214 25.51 47.65 31.85
N ALA A 215 24.60 47.93 30.92
CA ALA A 215 23.33 48.55 31.27
C ALA A 215 22.52 47.60 32.17
N ALA A 216 21.87 48.13 33.22
CA ALA A 216 21.12 47.30 34.16
C ALA A 216 20.04 46.43 33.48
N GLY A 217 19.45 46.92 32.39
CA GLY A 217 18.47 46.19 31.58
C GLY A 217 19.06 45.12 30.65
N ASP A 218 20.38 44.96 30.59
CA ASP A 218 21.03 43.88 29.83
C ASP A 218 21.07 42.56 30.65
N CYS A 219 20.97 42.65 31.98
CA CYS A 219 20.75 41.52 32.86
C CYS A 219 19.24 41.30 33.02
N ASN A 220 18.59 40.83 31.96
CA ASN A 220 17.13 40.76 31.81
C ASN A 220 16.56 39.33 31.80
N MET A 221 17.39 38.31 32.05
CA MET A 221 16.93 36.94 32.17
C MET A 221 16.53 36.65 33.61
N VAL A 222 15.32 36.13 33.78
CA VAL A 222 14.77 35.77 35.09
C VAL A 222 15.48 34.52 35.62
N CYS A 223 15.73 34.45 36.93
CA CYS A 223 16.34 33.28 37.55
C CYS A 223 15.50 32.02 37.33
N ALA A 224 16.14 30.92 36.95
CA ALA A 224 15.47 29.64 36.71
C ALA A 224 14.69 29.12 37.93
N GLY A 225 15.10 29.49 39.16
CA GLY A 225 14.46 29.14 40.42
C GLY A 225 13.77 30.30 41.15
N ASP A 226 13.74 31.50 40.56
CA ASP A 226 13.06 32.66 41.14
C ASP A 226 12.55 33.60 40.03
N GLY A 227 11.25 33.45 39.74
CA GLY A 227 10.53 34.28 38.77
C GLY A 227 10.52 35.79 39.08
N GLY A 228 10.84 36.18 40.32
CA GLY A 228 10.81 37.57 40.79
C GLY A 228 12.13 38.32 40.66
N SER A 229 13.22 37.67 40.28
CA SER A 229 14.54 38.32 40.18
C SER A 229 15.33 37.98 38.91
N PHE A 230 16.23 38.88 38.52
CA PHE A 230 17.09 38.69 37.35
C PHE A 230 18.37 37.91 37.70
N CYS A 231 18.72 36.90 36.91
CA CYS A 231 19.96 36.13 36.95
C CYS A 231 20.78 36.34 35.67
N GLY A 232 21.19 37.59 35.45
CA GLY A 232 22.04 37.96 34.32
C GLY A 232 21.29 38.04 32.99
N GLY A 233 22.04 37.85 31.91
CA GLY A 233 21.58 37.81 30.52
C GLY A 233 22.65 37.19 29.62
N PRO A 234 22.45 37.11 28.30
CA PRO A 234 23.45 36.54 27.40
C PRO A 234 24.72 37.39 27.36
N ASN A 235 25.87 36.82 27.78
CA ASN A 235 27.14 37.56 27.92
C ASN A 235 27.02 38.71 28.94
N ARG A 236 26.19 38.54 29.98
CA ARG A 236 25.84 39.57 30.97
C ARG A 236 25.69 38.96 32.36
N LEU A 237 26.61 39.31 33.26
CA LEU A 237 26.68 38.78 34.60
C LEU A 237 26.00 39.74 35.59
N ASN A 238 25.01 39.26 36.37
CA ASN A 238 24.45 40.02 37.49
C ASN A 238 25.28 39.73 38.75
N VAL A 239 26.03 40.72 39.23
CA VAL A 239 27.09 40.50 40.22
C VAL A 239 26.69 40.96 41.62
N TYR A 240 27.08 40.19 42.64
CA TYR A 240 26.97 40.54 44.05
C TYR A 240 28.33 40.47 44.76
N ASN A 241 28.51 41.33 45.75
CA ASN A 241 29.71 41.44 46.55
C ASN A 241 29.39 41.27 48.04
N TYR A 242 30.05 40.31 48.68
CA TYR A 242 29.91 40.08 50.11
C TYR A 242 30.65 41.16 50.92
N THR A 243 29.93 41.81 51.84
CA THR A 243 30.43 42.94 52.65
C THR A 243 30.72 42.59 54.11
N GLY A 244 30.40 41.37 54.55
CA GLY A 244 30.71 40.86 55.88
C GLY A 244 32.21 40.64 56.14
N THR A 245 32.55 40.31 57.39
CA THR A 245 33.96 40.19 57.86
C THR A 245 34.40 38.77 58.14
N ASP A 246 33.51 37.80 57.95
CA ASP A 246 33.62 36.38 58.30
C ASP A 246 33.64 35.46 57.08
N LEU A 247 34.10 35.98 55.92
CA LEU A 247 34.44 35.17 54.75
C LEU A 247 35.27 33.94 55.17
N PRO A 248 34.79 32.71 54.90
CA PRO A 248 35.52 31.49 55.23
C PRO A 248 36.93 31.53 54.60
N GLY A 249 37.97 31.36 55.41
CA GLY A 249 39.36 31.28 54.94
C GLY A 249 39.57 30.06 54.05
N GLY A 250 39.81 30.30 52.77
CA GLY A 250 39.73 29.34 51.66
C GLY A 250 40.44 27.98 51.83
N GLY A 251 39.73 26.93 51.41
CA GLY A 251 40.31 25.81 50.69
C GLY A 251 39.86 25.91 49.24
N GLY A 252 40.68 26.49 48.37
CA GLY A 252 40.42 26.45 46.93
C GLY A 252 40.40 24.99 46.42
N PRO A 253 39.71 24.69 45.30
CA PRO A 253 39.83 23.40 44.66
C PRO A 253 41.29 23.09 44.33
N PRO A 254 41.72 21.82 44.39
CA PRO A 254 43.08 21.45 44.03
C PRO A 254 43.37 21.84 42.57
N PRO A 255 44.65 22.08 42.22
CA PRO A 255 45.04 22.39 40.86
C PRO A 255 44.86 21.14 39.98
N GLY A 256 43.73 21.09 39.29
CA GLY A 256 43.33 20.06 38.34
C GLY A 256 41.81 20.06 38.28
N GLY A 257 41.23 20.57 37.19
CA GLY A 257 39.77 20.61 37.02
C GLY A 257 39.13 19.21 37.02
N PRO A 258 37.80 19.11 36.81
CA PRO A 258 37.12 17.82 36.68
C PRO A 258 37.86 16.90 35.70
N GLN A 259 38.03 15.62 36.07
CA GLN A 259 38.81 14.64 35.28
C GLN A 259 37.89 13.56 34.71
N PRO A 260 38.26 12.95 33.57
CA PRO A 260 37.54 11.78 33.06
C PRO A 260 37.46 10.67 34.09
N VAL A 261 36.27 10.09 34.24
CA VAL A 261 36.05 8.95 35.14
C VAL A 261 36.61 7.67 34.51
N GLU A 262 37.77 7.21 34.98
CA GLU A 262 38.41 5.98 34.49
C GLU A 262 38.18 4.77 35.41
N VAL A 263 37.71 4.99 36.63
CA VAL A 263 37.54 3.96 37.67
C VAL A 263 36.15 4.04 38.29
N GLY A 264 35.60 2.90 38.71
CA GLY A 264 34.26 2.85 39.32
C GLY A 264 33.10 2.88 38.31
N LEU A 265 33.39 2.70 37.01
CA LEU A 265 32.40 2.42 35.99
C LEU A 265 31.93 0.96 36.09
N PRO A 266 30.73 0.60 35.57
CA PRO A 266 30.35 -0.79 35.38
C PRO A 266 31.44 -1.55 34.61
N THR A 267 31.70 -2.82 34.93
CA THR A 267 32.91 -3.53 34.46
C THR A 267 33.07 -3.63 32.94
N THR A 268 32.00 -3.42 32.18
CA THR A 268 32.02 -3.40 30.71
C THR A 268 32.32 -2.02 30.11
N TRP A 269 32.20 -0.93 30.87
CA TRP A 269 32.31 0.44 30.37
C TRP A 269 33.67 1.09 30.66
N THR A 270 34.18 1.84 29.69
CA THR A 270 35.45 2.57 29.76
C THR A 270 35.33 3.96 29.14
N TYR A 271 36.23 4.89 29.49
CA TYR A 271 36.26 6.21 28.88
C TYR A 271 36.80 6.15 27.44
N GLY A 272 36.01 6.61 26.48
CA GLY A 272 36.32 6.62 25.04
C GLY A 272 37.03 7.89 24.55
N GLY A 273 36.95 8.98 25.31
CA GLY A 273 37.62 10.25 25.03
C GLY A 273 36.67 11.46 24.98
N CYS A 274 37.26 12.64 24.81
CA CYS A 274 36.54 13.89 24.55
C CYS A 274 36.38 14.13 23.04
N TYR A 275 35.16 14.35 22.57
CA TYR A 275 34.86 14.56 21.15
C TYR A 275 34.14 15.89 20.93
N THR A 276 34.38 16.54 19.79
CA THR A 276 33.57 17.69 19.36
C THR A 276 32.12 17.26 19.14
N ASP A 277 31.16 18.11 19.47
CA ASP A 277 29.75 17.91 19.18
C ASP A 277 29.13 19.15 18.51
N ASN A 278 27.99 18.99 17.84
CA ASN A 278 27.21 20.05 17.18
C ASN A 278 27.97 20.89 16.13
N ILE A 279 29.17 20.50 15.69
CA ILE A 279 29.90 21.17 14.59
C ILE A 279 29.18 20.95 13.26
N ASN A 280 28.85 19.69 12.95
CA ASN A 280 28.12 19.30 11.73
C ASN A 280 26.77 18.66 12.08
N GLY A 281 26.26 18.92 13.29
CA GLY A 281 25.10 18.24 13.88
C GLY A 281 25.46 17.43 15.12
N ARG A 282 24.43 16.95 15.81
CA ARG A 282 24.55 16.16 17.04
C ARG A 282 25.23 14.83 16.76
N VAL A 283 26.21 14.43 17.57
CA VAL A 283 27.02 13.23 17.30
C VAL A 283 26.45 11.94 17.88
N MET A 284 25.41 12.03 18.72
CA MET A 284 24.66 10.89 19.24
C MET A 284 23.16 11.18 19.15
N GLY A 285 22.42 10.31 18.47
CA GLY A 285 21.02 10.57 18.11
C GLY A 285 19.99 10.33 19.21
N TYR A 286 20.27 9.47 20.19
CA TYR A 286 19.34 9.19 21.28
C TYR A 286 19.57 10.16 22.45
N VAL A 287 18.51 10.84 22.89
CA VAL A 287 18.55 11.76 24.04
C VAL A 287 18.13 11.00 25.29
N GLY A 288 19.07 10.72 26.18
CA GLY A 288 18.83 10.10 27.49
C GLY A 288 18.20 11.05 28.52
N GLY A 289 18.02 12.33 28.15
CA GLY A 289 17.48 13.38 29.00
C GLY A 289 18.58 14.25 29.62
N ALA A 290 18.17 15.25 30.40
CA ALA A 290 19.07 16.11 31.16
C ALA A 290 18.69 16.09 32.64
N ASP A 291 19.65 15.86 33.53
CA ASP A 291 19.45 15.83 34.98
C ASP A 291 20.45 16.77 35.69
N PRO A 292 20.00 17.75 36.47
CA PRO A 292 20.89 18.60 37.28
C PRO A 292 21.77 17.83 38.27
N ALA A 293 21.41 16.58 38.61
CA ALA A 293 22.20 15.66 39.43
C ALA A 293 22.91 14.58 38.60
N GLN A 294 23.08 14.80 37.29
CA GLN A 294 23.69 13.80 36.39
C GLN A 294 25.11 13.47 36.81
N THR A 295 25.45 12.19 36.69
CA THR A 295 26.81 11.64 36.84
C THR A 295 27.15 10.83 35.60
N VAL A 296 28.42 10.48 35.44
CA VAL A 296 28.85 9.55 34.38
C VAL A 296 28.13 8.21 34.51
N GLN A 297 27.99 7.69 35.73
CA GLN A 297 27.39 6.38 35.99
C GLN A 297 25.88 6.37 35.71
N THR A 298 25.16 7.46 35.99
CA THR A 298 23.73 7.55 35.68
C THR A 298 23.49 7.61 34.17
N CYS A 299 24.30 8.36 33.41
CA CYS A 299 24.18 8.36 31.94
C CYS A 299 24.48 6.99 31.33
N ILE A 300 25.57 6.35 31.77
CA ILE A 300 25.88 4.97 31.36
C ILE A 300 24.74 4.02 31.69
N GLY A 301 24.11 4.17 32.86
CA GLY A 301 22.95 3.36 33.26
C GLY A 301 21.76 3.52 32.31
N ILE A 302 21.46 4.75 31.89
CA ILE A 302 20.40 5.06 30.91
C ILE A 302 20.73 4.41 29.56
N CYS A 303 21.91 4.64 29.03
CA CYS A 303 22.29 4.12 27.71
C CYS A 303 22.38 2.58 27.70
N ALA A 304 22.88 1.97 28.76
CA ALA A 304 22.92 0.52 28.89
C ALA A 304 21.52 -0.12 29.00
N ALA A 305 20.55 0.57 29.60
CA ALA A 305 19.18 0.08 29.71
C ALA A 305 18.46 0.04 28.34
N GLU A 306 18.90 0.87 27.40
CA GLU A 306 18.40 0.98 26.03
C GLU A 306 19.27 0.20 25.02
N ASP A 307 20.14 -0.70 25.49
CA ASP A 307 21.04 -1.53 24.69
C ASP A 307 22.05 -0.76 23.81
N PHE A 308 22.38 0.49 24.17
CA PHE A 308 23.43 1.27 23.50
C PHE A 308 24.83 0.92 23.99
N THR A 309 25.80 1.01 23.08
CA THR A 309 27.21 0.74 23.37
C THR A 309 28.02 1.99 23.71
N LEU A 310 27.50 3.18 23.42
CA LEU A 310 28.09 4.47 23.75
C LEU A 310 27.15 5.30 24.64
N ALA A 311 27.76 6.03 25.56
CA ALA A 311 27.13 7.03 26.41
C ALA A 311 27.94 8.32 26.33
N GLY A 312 27.28 9.42 26.01
CA GLY A 312 27.88 10.73 25.89
C GLY A 312 27.28 11.68 26.92
N ILE A 313 28.13 12.40 27.64
CA ILE A 313 27.68 13.47 28.53
C ILE A 313 28.19 14.81 28.02
N GLU A 314 27.29 15.77 27.89
CA GLU A 314 27.60 17.15 27.53
C GLU A 314 27.03 18.12 28.58
N PHE A 315 27.67 19.28 28.68
CA PHE A 315 27.16 20.42 29.45
C PHE A 315 26.85 20.12 30.92
N GLY A 316 27.57 19.17 31.53
CA GLY A 316 27.45 18.82 32.96
C GLY A 316 26.20 18.01 33.33
N ALA A 317 25.15 18.04 32.52
CA ALA A 317 23.83 17.51 32.86
C ALA A 317 23.16 16.67 31.76
N GLU A 318 23.55 16.83 30.49
CA GLU A 318 22.85 16.25 29.34
C GLU A 318 23.43 14.87 28.97
N CYS A 319 22.55 13.88 28.82
CA CYS A 319 22.91 12.52 28.48
C CYS A 319 22.46 12.16 27.06
N PHE A 320 23.36 11.58 26.29
CA PHE A 320 23.13 11.08 24.94
C PHE A 320 23.60 9.65 24.82
N CYS A 321 22.93 8.86 23.98
CA CYS A 321 23.25 7.46 23.75
C CYS A 321 23.39 7.16 22.26
N GLY A 322 24.20 6.16 21.93
CA GLY A 322 24.39 5.74 20.55
C GLY A 322 25.18 4.45 20.44
N ASN A 323 25.36 3.97 19.21
CA ASN A 323 26.26 2.84 18.91
C ASN A 323 27.49 3.27 18.09
N SER A 324 27.48 4.50 17.60
CA SER A 324 28.57 5.17 16.91
C SER A 324 28.43 6.68 17.12
N LEU A 325 29.50 7.42 16.88
CA LEU A 325 29.49 8.87 16.81
C LEU A 325 29.25 9.29 15.36
N ILE A 326 28.17 10.03 15.09
CA ILE A 326 27.80 10.50 13.74
C ILE A 326 28.23 11.95 13.51
N ASN A 327 28.16 12.44 12.27
CA ASN A 327 28.51 13.82 11.88
C ASN A 327 30.02 14.16 11.97
N GLY A 328 30.88 13.14 11.89
CA GLY A 328 32.32 13.28 11.78
C GLY A 328 33.01 14.06 12.91
N PRO A 329 32.73 13.76 14.20
CA PRO A 329 33.38 14.48 15.28
C PRO A 329 34.87 14.17 15.38
N GLU A 330 35.64 15.18 15.75
CA GLU A 330 37.07 15.04 16.02
C GLU A 330 37.29 14.72 17.49
N LYS A 331 38.15 13.74 17.76
CA LYS A 331 38.66 13.51 19.12
C LYS A 331 39.62 14.64 19.49
N VAL A 332 39.32 15.35 20.58
CA VAL A 332 40.12 16.48 21.06
C VAL A 332 40.85 16.12 22.35
N GLY A 333 41.60 17.06 22.95
CA GLY A 333 42.28 16.79 24.21
C GLY A 333 41.29 16.64 25.37
N ASP A 334 41.45 15.60 26.20
CA ASP A 334 40.50 15.29 27.28
C ASP A 334 40.25 16.46 28.25
N GLY A 335 41.26 17.31 28.47
CA GLY A 335 41.15 18.52 29.28
C GLY A 335 40.24 19.62 28.70
N GLN A 336 39.68 19.42 27.49
CA GLN A 336 38.67 20.30 26.92
C GLN A 336 37.25 19.94 27.39
N CYS A 337 37.01 18.66 27.73
CA CYS A 337 35.79 18.21 28.41
C CYS A 337 35.94 18.45 29.92
N SER A 338 36.12 19.70 30.34
CA SER A 338 36.46 20.05 31.73
C SER A 338 35.27 20.54 32.56
N MET A 339 34.04 20.38 32.08
CA MET A 339 32.85 20.75 32.85
C MET A 339 32.53 19.66 33.88
N GLY A 340 32.29 20.06 35.13
CA GLY A 340 31.91 19.13 36.20
C GLY A 340 30.50 18.58 35.98
N CYS A 341 30.27 17.32 36.30
CA CYS A 341 28.92 16.75 36.31
C CYS A 341 28.08 17.38 37.42
N GLY A 342 26.80 17.65 37.17
CA GLY A 342 25.91 18.29 38.16
C GLY A 342 25.73 17.48 39.45
N GLY A 343 25.81 16.14 39.37
CA GLY A 343 25.76 15.23 40.52
C GLY A 343 27.12 14.95 41.18
N ASP A 344 28.23 15.23 40.49
CA ASP A 344 29.59 15.04 40.99
C ASP A 344 30.57 15.95 40.23
N ASN A 345 30.89 17.09 40.83
CA ASN A 345 31.74 18.11 40.20
C ASN A 345 33.22 17.66 40.02
N GLU A 346 33.63 16.50 40.54
CA GLU A 346 34.96 15.95 40.29
C GLU A 346 35.03 15.19 38.96
N GLN A 347 33.88 14.78 38.41
CA GLN A 347 33.75 14.03 37.17
C GLN A 347 33.61 14.97 35.96
N ALA A 348 34.36 14.70 34.89
CA ALA A 348 34.27 15.43 33.63
C ALA A 348 33.05 15.02 32.78
N CYS A 349 32.08 15.92 32.64
CA CYS A 349 30.84 15.77 31.88
C CYS A 349 30.78 16.73 30.68
N GLY A 350 31.79 16.67 29.81
CA GLY A 350 31.82 17.42 28.56
C GLY A 350 32.11 18.92 28.72
N GLY A 351 31.52 19.72 27.84
CA GLY A 351 31.61 21.17 27.78
C GLY A 351 30.77 21.70 26.60
N PRO A 352 30.77 23.02 26.32
CA PRO A 352 30.01 23.54 25.18
C PRO A 352 30.54 22.95 23.86
N ASN A 353 29.69 22.26 23.09
CA ASN A 353 30.03 21.55 21.85
C ASN A 353 31.11 20.47 22.05
N LEU A 354 31.18 19.87 23.24
CA LEU A 354 32.20 18.90 23.63
C LEU A 354 31.60 17.80 24.51
N MET A 355 31.73 16.56 24.06
CA MET A 355 31.09 15.42 24.70
C MET A 355 32.11 14.48 25.33
N SER A 356 31.94 14.18 26.62
CA SER A 356 32.64 13.09 27.29
C SER A 356 32.00 11.77 26.88
N VAL A 357 32.69 10.94 26.10
CA VAL A 357 32.16 9.68 25.56
C VAL A 357 32.70 8.48 26.33
N TYR A 358 31.81 7.55 26.64
CA TYR A 358 32.08 6.27 27.29
C TYR A 358 31.62 5.12 26.39
N THR A 359 32.33 3.99 26.40
CA THR A 359 32.07 2.83 25.54
C THR A 359 32.05 1.53 26.33
N SER A 360 31.10 0.64 26.02
CA SER A 360 30.99 -0.71 26.60
C SER A 360 31.77 -1.78 25.84
N THR A 361 32.25 -1.47 24.63
CA THR A 361 33.00 -2.39 23.77
C THR A 361 34.50 -2.11 23.79
N GLY A 362 34.90 -0.92 24.26
CA GLY A 362 36.28 -0.43 24.20
C GLY A 362 36.61 0.30 22.90
N ASP A 363 35.76 0.17 21.88
CA ASP A 363 35.86 0.88 20.61
C ASP A 363 34.86 2.03 20.56
N VAL A 364 35.25 3.14 19.95
CA VAL A 364 34.36 4.26 19.62
C VAL A 364 34.35 4.37 18.10
N ASP A 365 33.27 3.90 17.48
CA ASP A 365 33.09 4.00 16.04
C ASP A 365 32.70 5.43 15.66
N VAL A 366 33.36 6.01 14.66
CA VAL A 366 33.13 7.40 14.21
C VAL A 366 32.75 7.40 12.74
N VAL A 367 31.50 7.75 12.48
CA VAL A 367 30.96 7.92 11.14
C VAL A 367 31.32 9.33 10.64
N PRO A 368 31.82 9.48 9.41
CA PRO A 368 32.17 10.77 8.85
C PRO A 368 30.96 11.71 8.73
N VAL A 369 31.22 12.97 8.36
CA VAL A 369 30.14 13.89 7.98
C VAL A 369 29.33 13.27 6.84
N PRO A 370 27.99 13.17 6.96
CA PRO A 370 27.16 12.57 5.93
C PRO A 370 27.36 13.25 4.58
N THR A 371 27.53 12.44 3.54
CA THR A 371 27.65 12.94 2.15
C THR A 371 26.60 12.32 1.26
N THR A 372 26.26 12.97 0.15
CA THR A 372 25.37 12.35 -0.82
C THR A 372 26.03 11.12 -1.41
N GLN A 373 25.31 10.00 -1.44
CA GLN A 373 25.81 8.80 -2.09
C GLN A 373 25.75 8.96 -3.61
N ILE A 374 26.89 9.06 -4.29
CA ILE A 374 26.93 9.27 -5.75
C ILE A 374 27.63 8.13 -6.50
N ASP A 375 28.25 7.22 -5.76
CA ASP A 375 29.01 6.08 -6.25
C ASP A 375 28.59 4.78 -5.53
N ASN A 376 29.02 3.64 -6.08
CA ASN A 376 28.65 2.31 -5.60
C ASN A 376 27.12 2.09 -5.53
N LEU A 377 26.38 2.72 -6.44
CA LEU A 377 24.92 2.62 -6.54
C LEU A 377 24.53 1.25 -7.15
N PRO A 378 23.42 0.64 -6.72
CA PRO A 378 22.97 -0.65 -7.23
C PRO A 378 22.43 -0.53 -8.66
N GLY A 379 22.60 -1.60 -9.44
CA GLY A 379 22.09 -1.67 -10.81
C GLY A 379 22.70 -0.59 -11.72
N ASN A 380 21.85 0.18 -12.39
CA ASN A 380 22.27 1.28 -13.25
C ASN A 380 21.75 2.64 -12.76
N TYR A 381 21.46 2.77 -11.46
CA TYR A 381 21.08 4.07 -10.91
C TYR A 381 22.24 5.06 -10.94
N LYS A 382 21.90 6.32 -11.14
CA LYS A 382 22.77 7.50 -11.00
C LYS A 382 22.09 8.52 -10.10
N TYR A 383 22.89 9.25 -9.33
CA TYR A 383 22.41 10.41 -8.59
C TYR A 383 21.96 11.52 -9.54
N GLU A 384 20.79 12.11 -9.30
CA GLU A 384 20.24 13.17 -10.15
C GLU A 384 20.20 14.54 -9.46
N GLY A 385 20.04 14.58 -8.12
CA GLY A 385 20.08 15.84 -7.38
C GLY A 385 19.14 15.88 -6.17
N CYS A 386 19.12 17.05 -5.52
CA CYS A 386 18.17 17.37 -4.46
C CYS A 386 16.90 18.03 -5.05
N LEU A 387 15.75 17.36 -4.94
CA LEU A 387 14.46 17.77 -5.49
C LEU A 387 13.57 18.38 -4.41
N VAL A 388 12.90 19.48 -4.69
CA VAL A 388 11.95 20.12 -3.77
C VAL A 388 10.60 19.43 -3.82
N GLU A 389 10.10 18.99 -2.67
CA GLU A 389 8.75 18.46 -2.57
C GLU A 389 7.72 19.59 -2.66
N ALA A 390 6.65 19.36 -3.44
CA ALA A 390 5.61 20.35 -3.66
C ALA A 390 4.66 20.45 -2.46
N VAL A 391 4.11 21.63 -2.21
CA VAL A 391 3.15 21.84 -1.11
C VAL A 391 1.78 21.30 -1.53
N GLY A 392 1.31 20.24 -0.86
CA GLY A 392 -0.07 19.73 -0.98
C GLY A 392 -0.25 18.49 -1.84
N PHE A 393 0.81 17.98 -2.48
CA PHE A 393 0.80 16.69 -3.18
C PHE A 393 2.21 16.08 -3.20
N ARG A 394 2.29 14.76 -3.37
CA ARG A 394 3.56 14.03 -3.48
C ARG A 394 4.06 14.05 -4.91
N ILE A 395 5.32 14.42 -5.14
CA ILE A 395 5.89 14.45 -6.50
C ILE A 395 6.15 13.03 -6.99
N ILE A 396 6.85 12.24 -6.19
CA ILE A 396 7.15 10.84 -6.48
C ILE A 396 6.17 9.98 -5.69
N PRO A 397 5.39 9.10 -6.34
CA PRO A 397 4.42 8.26 -5.65
C PRO A 397 5.10 7.13 -4.85
N ASN A 398 4.28 6.36 -4.12
CA ASN A 398 4.68 5.15 -3.40
C ASN A 398 5.72 5.35 -2.29
N GLN A 399 5.27 5.96 -1.19
CA GLN A 399 6.07 6.12 0.02
C GLN A 399 6.21 4.80 0.79
N ILE A 400 7.40 4.52 1.27
CA ILE A 400 7.79 3.44 2.17
C ILE A 400 8.43 4.08 3.41
N LEU A 401 8.00 3.66 4.60
CA LEU A 401 8.51 4.17 5.88
C LEU A 401 9.44 3.14 6.53
N TRP A 402 10.72 3.50 6.66
CA TRP A 402 11.78 2.65 7.21
C TRP A 402 12.54 3.39 8.32
N GLU A 403 11.90 3.49 9.49
CA GLU A 403 12.35 4.29 10.64
C GLU A 403 13.80 4.05 11.07
N ARG A 404 14.32 2.82 10.91
CA ARG A 404 15.61 2.42 11.48
C ARG A 404 16.64 1.95 10.46
N ASN A 405 16.22 1.61 9.25
CA ASN A 405 17.06 0.91 8.29
C ASN A 405 17.00 1.49 6.87
N ASN A 406 16.41 2.68 6.69
CA ASN A 406 16.44 3.35 5.40
C ASN A 406 17.87 3.70 5.00
N SER A 407 18.20 3.48 3.73
CA SER A 407 19.41 3.96 3.07
C SER A 407 19.10 4.22 1.61
N ALA A 408 19.89 5.06 0.95
CA ALA A 408 19.73 5.32 -0.48
C ALA A 408 19.83 4.01 -1.30
N VAL A 409 20.79 3.12 -0.97
CA VAL A 409 20.93 1.80 -1.59
C VAL A 409 19.68 0.94 -1.41
N ALA A 410 19.21 0.77 -0.18
CA ALA A 410 18.05 -0.08 0.10
C ALA A 410 16.80 0.44 -0.63
N CYS A 411 16.63 1.75 -0.70
CA CYS A 411 15.53 2.37 -1.43
C CYS A 411 15.62 2.08 -2.93
N MET A 412 16.79 2.30 -3.54
CA MET A 412 17.04 2.00 -4.95
C MET A 412 16.81 0.51 -5.27
N GLU A 413 17.31 -0.41 -4.44
CA GLU A 413 17.12 -1.84 -4.64
C GLU A 413 15.64 -2.24 -4.61
N GLN A 414 14.87 -1.68 -3.67
CA GLN A 414 13.44 -1.92 -3.57
C GLN A 414 12.67 -1.33 -4.75
N CYS A 415 13.00 -0.12 -5.17
CA CYS A 415 12.40 0.50 -6.36
C CYS A 415 12.73 -0.31 -7.63
N ALA A 416 13.99 -0.70 -7.84
CA ALA A 416 14.39 -1.51 -8.99
C ALA A 416 13.75 -2.90 -8.99
N LYS A 417 13.57 -3.53 -7.83
CA LYS A 417 12.89 -4.83 -7.73
C LYS A 417 11.47 -4.78 -8.30
N PHE A 418 10.77 -3.65 -8.12
CA PHE A 418 9.44 -3.42 -8.68
C PHE A 418 9.47 -2.70 -10.03
N GLY A 419 10.65 -2.33 -10.52
CA GLY A 419 10.80 -1.71 -11.83
C GLY A 419 10.55 -0.21 -11.89
N PHE A 420 10.77 0.52 -10.79
CA PHE A 420 10.65 1.97 -10.76
C PHE A 420 11.99 2.62 -11.12
N PRO A 421 12.09 3.36 -12.24
CA PRO A 421 13.33 3.98 -12.67
C PRO A 421 13.74 5.17 -11.80
N VAL A 422 12.85 5.67 -10.94
CA VAL A 422 13.16 6.73 -9.98
C VAL A 422 13.04 6.20 -8.57
N SER A 423 14.09 6.45 -7.78
CA SER A 423 14.14 6.23 -6.34
C SER A 423 14.46 7.55 -5.66
N ALA A 424 13.81 7.82 -4.53
CA ALA A 424 14.12 9.01 -3.74
C ALA A 424 13.92 8.79 -2.25
N THR A 425 14.62 9.59 -1.43
CA THR A 425 14.53 9.52 0.02
C THR A 425 14.26 10.89 0.63
N GLU A 426 13.39 10.96 1.63
CA GLU A 426 13.00 12.17 2.38
C GLU A 426 13.07 11.90 3.90
N TYR A 427 13.22 12.96 4.70
CA TYR A 427 13.21 12.88 6.18
C TYR A 427 14.15 11.83 6.80
N GLY A 428 15.18 11.37 6.08
CA GLY A 428 16.06 10.30 6.55
C GLY A 428 15.42 8.91 6.43
N TYR A 429 14.17 8.72 6.87
CA TYR A 429 13.52 7.42 7.01
C TYR A 429 12.49 7.08 5.92
N GLU A 430 12.21 7.99 5.00
CA GLU A 430 11.22 7.78 3.94
C GLU A 430 11.91 7.39 2.63
N CYS A 431 11.34 6.42 1.92
CA CYS A 431 11.75 5.98 0.60
C CYS A 431 10.57 6.10 -0.38
N TYR A 432 10.83 6.53 -1.60
CA TYR A 432 9.85 6.78 -2.64
C TYR A 432 10.27 6.11 -3.94
N CYS A 433 9.31 5.50 -4.63
CA CYS A 433 9.54 4.80 -5.89
C CYS A 433 8.53 5.29 -6.95
N GLY A 434 9.03 5.81 -8.07
CA GLY A 434 8.16 6.33 -9.12
C GLY A 434 8.81 6.30 -10.49
N ASP A 435 8.18 7.00 -11.43
CA ASP A 435 8.66 7.15 -12.79
C ASP A 435 9.09 8.60 -13.05
N GLU A 436 9.99 8.83 -14.01
CA GLU A 436 10.47 10.18 -14.34
C GLU A 436 9.32 11.14 -14.70
N LYS A 437 8.26 10.61 -15.32
CA LYS A 437 7.08 11.41 -15.66
C LYS A 437 6.44 12.03 -14.42
N ASP A 438 6.51 11.37 -13.26
CA ASP A 438 5.83 11.82 -12.06
C ASP A 438 6.45 13.14 -11.59
N ILE A 439 7.76 13.31 -11.79
CA ILE A 439 8.47 14.55 -11.51
C ILE A 439 8.06 15.63 -12.52
N THR A 440 7.96 15.31 -13.81
CA THR A 440 7.57 16.30 -14.83
C THR A 440 6.10 16.72 -14.74
N ASP A 441 5.19 15.78 -14.50
CA ASP A 441 3.74 16.00 -14.40
C ASP A 441 3.41 16.88 -13.18
N ASN A 442 4.21 16.75 -12.13
CA ASN A 442 4.06 17.47 -10.86
C ASN A 442 4.95 18.72 -10.76
N ASN A 443 5.59 19.16 -11.85
CA ASN A 443 6.46 20.34 -11.92
C ASN A 443 7.62 20.33 -10.89
N GLY A 444 8.29 19.18 -10.73
CA GLY A 444 9.41 19.05 -9.80
C GLY A 444 10.58 19.99 -10.14
N VAL A 445 11.20 20.56 -9.09
CA VAL A 445 12.30 21.54 -9.20
C VAL A 445 13.49 21.08 -8.39
N PHE A 446 14.64 20.97 -9.04
CA PHE A 446 15.91 20.69 -8.37
C PHE A 446 16.52 21.95 -7.76
N VAL A 447 17.13 21.79 -6.59
CA VAL A 447 17.81 22.84 -5.82
C VAL A 447 19.25 22.45 -5.53
N ALA A 448 19.98 23.28 -4.76
CA ALA A 448 21.35 22.96 -4.38
C ALA A 448 21.39 21.69 -3.50
N ASP A 449 22.34 20.79 -3.77
CA ASP A 449 22.49 19.53 -3.03
C ASP A 449 22.60 19.73 -1.52
N SER A 450 23.18 20.86 -1.09
CA SER A 450 23.31 21.23 0.33
C SER A 450 21.97 21.42 1.07
N GLU A 451 20.85 21.52 0.35
CA GLU A 451 19.52 21.57 0.95
C GLU A 451 19.01 20.18 1.37
N CYS A 452 19.56 19.11 0.80
CA CYS A 452 19.41 17.74 1.29
C CYS A 452 20.53 17.48 2.30
N ASN A 453 20.18 17.40 3.59
CA ASN A 453 21.16 17.43 4.68
C ASN A 453 20.81 16.50 5.85
N MET A 454 19.86 15.57 5.66
CA MET A 454 19.46 14.61 6.68
C MET A 454 20.11 13.25 6.42
N PRO A 455 20.83 12.67 7.40
CA PRO A 455 21.44 11.35 7.23
C PRO A 455 20.40 10.22 7.19
N CYS A 456 20.75 9.13 6.51
CA CYS A 456 19.96 7.90 6.50
C CYS A 456 20.11 7.15 7.84
N PRO A 457 19.05 6.65 8.48
CA PRO A 457 19.14 5.91 9.73
C PRO A 457 19.82 4.53 9.58
N GLY A 458 19.68 3.88 8.42
CA GLY A 458 20.34 2.62 8.09
C GLY A 458 21.74 2.78 7.50
N ASP A 459 22.14 4.01 7.15
CA ASP A 459 23.49 4.34 6.66
C ASP A 459 23.84 5.79 7.01
N PRO A 460 24.24 6.08 8.26
CA PRO A 460 24.45 7.45 8.73
C PRO A 460 25.60 8.18 8.04
N ALA A 461 26.41 7.51 7.21
CA ALA A 461 27.44 8.15 6.39
C ALA A 461 26.87 8.82 5.14
N HIS A 462 25.61 8.54 4.78
CA HIS A 462 24.97 9.06 3.57
C HIS A 462 23.69 9.84 3.83
N ILE A 463 23.37 10.76 2.92
CA ILE A 463 22.19 11.64 2.98
C ILE A 463 20.94 10.96 2.40
N CYS A 464 19.81 11.07 3.11
CA CYS A 464 18.48 10.63 2.74
C CYS A 464 17.46 11.79 2.79
N GLY A 465 17.71 12.84 2.00
CA GLY A 465 16.81 13.98 1.86
C GLY A 465 16.94 15.03 2.97
N ALA A 466 15.86 15.78 3.18
CA ALA A 466 15.61 16.66 4.33
C ALA A 466 14.10 16.89 4.44
N GLY A 467 13.65 17.93 5.15
CA GLY A 467 12.21 18.19 5.39
C GLY A 467 11.33 18.18 4.14
N ASN A 468 11.48 19.12 3.21
CA ASN A 468 10.73 19.10 1.93
C ASN A 468 11.70 18.89 0.76
N ARG A 469 12.63 17.95 0.93
CA ARG A 469 13.76 17.77 0.02
C ARG A 469 14.03 16.28 -0.17
N LEU A 470 13.90 15.84 -1.41
CA LEU A 470 14.14 14.47 -1.83
C LEU A 470 15.57 14.35 -2.38
N THR A 471 16.37 13.43 -1.84
CA THR A 471 17.59 12.98 -2.54
C THR A 471 17.18 11.97 -3.59
N THR A 472 17.43 12.26 -4.88
CA THR A 472 16.84 11.51 -6.00
C THR A 472 17.87 10.78 -6.85
N TYR A 473 17.48 9.61 -7.33
CA TYR A 473 18.28 8.68 -8.14
C TYR A 473 17.47 8.20 -9.33
N TYR A 474 18.08 8.28 -10.52
CA TYR A 474 17.44 7.90 -11.78
C TYR A 474 18.15 6.68 -12.35
N TRP A 475 17.41 5.78 -12.97
CA TRP A 475 18.00 4.69 -13.72
C TRP A 475 18.58 5.20 -15.04
N ASP A 476 19.84 4.88 -15.32
CA ASP A 476 20.47 5.28 -16.57
C ASP A 476 20.02 4.35 -17.71
N GLY A 477 19.21 4.88 -18.63
CA GLY A 477 18.61 4.10 -19.72
C GLY A 477 17.22 3.56 -19.36
N ALA A 478 16.71 2.64 -20.19
CA ALA A 478 15.36 2.12 -20.03
C ALA A 478 15.36 0.86 -19.14
N MET A 479 14.60 0.87 -18.04
CA MET A 479 14.29 -0.36 -17.29
C MET A 479 13.34 -1.27 -18.06
N TYR A 480 12.41 -0.67 -18.83
CA TYR A 480 11.40 -1.37 -19.62
C TYR A 480 11.32 -0.77 -21.02
N ASN A 481 11.05 -1.62 -22.00
CA ASN A 481 10.83 -1.21 -23.37
C ASN A 481 9.42 -1.66 -23.80
N TRP A 482 8.43 -0.80 -23.52
CA TRP A 482 7.06 -1.02 -24.00
C TRP A 482 6.98 -0.68 -25.48
N LYS A 483 6.70 -1.69 -26.30
CA LYS A 483 6.67 -1.54 -27.76
C LYS A 483 5.31 -1.02 -28.21
N THR A 484 5.27 -0.23 -29.28
CA THR A 484 4.01 0.02 -30.02
C THR A 484 4.18 -0.53 -31.42
N PRO A 485 3.59 -1.71 -31.74
CA PRO A 485 3.71 -2.29 -33.07
C PRO A 485 3.02 -1.39 -34.11
N ALA A 486 3.50 -1.45 -35.36
CA ALA A 486 2.91 -0.68 -36.46
C ALA A 486 1.44 -1.03 -36.73
N VAL A 487 1.02 -2.25 -36.35
CA VAL A 487 -0.36 -2.70 -36.37
C VAL A 487 -0.75 -3.03 -34.94
N THR A 488 -1.64 -2.24 -34.36
CA THR A 488 -2.05 -2.33 -32.95
C THR A 488 -3.35 -3.11 -32.75
N GLY A 489 -3.83 -3.80 -33.79
CA GLY A 489 -5.17 -4.36 -33.84
C GLY A 489 -6.25 -3.27 -33.85
N GLN A 490 -7.52 -3.68 -33.88
CA GLN A 490 -8.65 -2.75 -33.89
C GLN A 490 -9.85 -3.31 -33.14
N TYR A 491 -10.56 -2.42 -32.43
CA TYR A 491 -11.87 -2.71 -31.86
C TYR A 491 -12.95 -2.52 -32.92
N GLU A 492 -13.87 -3.48 -33.00
CA GLU A 492 -15.05 -3.41 -33.85
C GLU A 492 -16.29 -3.57 -32.97
N CYS A 493 -17.21 -2.61 -33.00
CA CYS A 493 -18.52 -2.79 -32.38
C CYS A 493 -19.26 -3.93 -33.10
N PHE A 494 -19.60 -4.98 -32.35
CA PHE A 494 -20.06 -6.23 -32.92
C PHE A 494 -21.52 -6.15 -33.42
N PHE A 495 -22.35 -5.28 -32.84
CA PHE A 495 -23.65 -4.91 -33.41
C PHE A 495 -23.90 -3.39 -33.36
N LEU A 496 -24.70 -2.91 -34.31
CA LEU A 496 -25.47 -1.67 -34.21
C LEU A 496 -26.92 -2.09 -34.50
N LEU A 497 -27.69 -2.43 -33.47
CA LEU A 497 -29.12 -2.66 -33.65
C LEU A 497 -29.82 -1.30 -33.68
N GLU A 498 -30.23 -0.86 -34.86
CA GLU A 498 -31.28 0.16 -35.00
C GLU A 498 -32.64 -0.44 -34.59
N LEU A 499 -32.87 -0.76 -33.31
CA LEU A 499 -34.15 -1.30 -32.85
C LEU A 499 -35.06 -0.22 -32.25
N LEU A 500 -35.94 0.32 -33.10
CA LEU A 500 -37.41 0.31 -32.98
C LEU A 500 -38.09 0.23 -31.57
N TYR A 501 -37.62 0.95 -30.54
CA TYR A 501 -38.41 1.23 -29.34
C TYR A 501 -38.35 2.72 -28.97
N PRO A 502 -39.35 3.55 -29.31
CA PRO A 502 -39.33 4.99 -29.03
C PRO A 502 -39.48 5.37 -27.54
N ALA A 503 -39.46 4.39 -26.61
CA ALA A 503 -39.56 4.63 -25.18
C ALA A 503 -38.21 4.53 -24.42
N VAL A 504 -37.15 4.09 -25.09
CA VAL A 504 -35.76 4.07 -24.59
C VAL A 504 -34.87 4.67 -25.67
N ALA A 505 -34.91 6.00 -25.78
CA ALA A 505 -34.35 6.75 -26.90
C ALA A 505 -32.81 6.88 -26.88
N ASP A 506 -32.12 6.36 -25.87
CA ASP A 506 -30.67 6.61 -25.67
C ASP A 506 -29.76 5.37 -25.68
N LEU A 507 -30.26 4.16 -25.98
CA LEU A 507 -29.44 2.93 -25.91
C LEU A 507 -29.21 2.29 -27.29
N TYR A 508 -28.06 2.59 -27.90
CA TYR A 508 -27.48 1.79 -28.97
C TYR A 508 -26.93 0.46 -28.40
N ALA A 509 -27.79 -0.48 -28.02
CA ALA A 509 -27.38 -1.76 -27.43
C ALA A 509 -27.00 -2.79 -28.52
N SER A 510 -25.90 -3.51 -28.32
CA SER A 510 -25.50 -4.62 -29.18
C SER A 510 -25.60 -6.01 -28.54
N SER A 511 -26.08 -6.09 -27.30
CA SER A 511 -26.50 -7.31 -26.62
C SER A 511 -27.92 -7.14 -26.07
N LEU A 512 -28.61 -8.26 -25.85
CA LEU A 512 -29.89 -8.31 -25.14
C LEU A 512 -29.73 -8.33 -23.62
N VAL A 513 -28.55 -8.70 -23.14
CA VAL A 513 -28.19 -8.83 -21.72
C VAL A 513 -26.81 -8.26 -21.46
N ILE A 514 -26.41 -8.08 -20.21
CA ILE A 514 -25.04 -7.74 -19.85
C ILE A 514 -24.31 -9.06 -19.61
N PRO A 515 -23.31 -9.48 -20.41
CA PRO A 515 -22.70 -10.79 -20.16
C PRO A 515 -21.74 -10.73 -18.96
N LEU A 516 -22.06 -11.46 -17.88
CA LEU A 516 -21.18 -11.62 -16.70
C LEU A 516 -20.37 -12.91 -16.76
N ILE A 517 -20.84 -13.89 -17.52
CA ILE A 517 -20.11 -15.13 -17.82
C ILE A 517 -20.20 -15.38 -19.31
N THR A 518 -19.05 -15.55 -19.96
CA THR A 518 -18.98 -15.72 -21.42
C THR A 518 -18.18 -16.97 -21.77
N THR A 519 -18.78 -17.87 -22.54
CA THR A 519 -18.20 -19.19 -22.87
C THR A 519 -18.39 -19.53 -24.33
N VAL A 520 -17.31 -19.89 -25.03
CA VAL A 520 -17.39 -20.40 -26.41
C VAL A 520 -17.63 -21.91 -26.37
N GLY A 521 -18.75 -22.36 -26.96
CA GLY A 521 -19.09 -23.77 -27.11
C GLY A 521 -18.36 -24.43 -28.28
N ILE A 522 -18.29 -25.76 -28.26
CA ILE A 522 -17.65 -26.55 -29.33
C ILE A 522 -18.38 -26.48 -30.68
N ASN A 523 -19.58 -25.88 -30.69
CA ASN A 523 -20.37 -25.53 -31.88
C ASN A 523 -20.00 -24.15 -32.46
N ASN A 524 -18.96 -23.49 -31.95
CA ASN A 524 -18.50 -22.11 -32.26
C ASN A 524 -19.47 -20.99 -31.87
N LYS A 525 -20.51 -21.30 -31.10
CA LYS A 525 -21.44 -20.30 -30.56
C LYS A 525 -21.02 -19.88 -29.17
N VAL A 526 -21.49 -18.71 -28.75
CA VAL A 526 -21.11 -18.13 -27.47
C VAL A 526 -22.30 -18.11 -26.53
N THR A 527 -22.17 -18.78 -25.39
CA THR A 527 -23.12 -18.63 -24.29
C THR A 527 -22.75 -17.37 -23.50
N VAL A 528 -23.73 -16.49 -23.28
CA VAL A 528 -23.64 -15.34 -22.38
C VAL A 528 -24.69 -15.47 -21.28
N LEU A 529 -24.25 -15.35 -20.03
CA LEU A 529 -25.10 -15.49 -18.85
C LEU A 529 -25.15 -14.17 -18.08
N GLU A 530 -26.35 -13.80 -17.64
CA GLU A 530 -26.67 -12.60 -16.86
C GLU A 530 -27.51 -12.99 -15.63
N LYS A 531 -27.65 -12.05 -14.68
CA LYS A 531 -28.56 -12.14 -13.53
C LYS A 531 -29.95 -12.67 -13.91
N TYR A 532 -30.48 -13.62 -13.14
CA TYR A 532 -31.85 -14.10 -13.30
C TYR A 532 -32.77 -13.59 -12.18
N GLY A 533 -33.76 -12.78 -12.56
CA GLY A 533 -34.75 -12.20 -11.64
C GLY A 533 -34.31 -10.94 -10.88
N THR A 534 -33.05 -10.51 -11.05
CA THR A 534 -32.36 -9.59 -10.13
C THR A 534 -31.55 -8.51 -10.84
N GLY A 535 -31.48 -8.59 -12.17
CA GLY A 535 -30.90 -7.58 -13.05
C GLY A 535 -31.92 -6.53 -13.52
N TYR A 536 -31.51 -5.75 -14.52
CA TYR A 536 -32.35 -4.72 -15.13
C TYR A 536 -33.68 -5.32 -15.67
N PRO A 537 -34.81 -4.60 -15.57
CA PRO A 537 -36.09 -5.11 -16.05
C PRO A 537 -36.03 -5.57 -17.52
N ASN A 538 -36.40 -6.83 -17.77
CA ASN A 538 -36.37 -7.50 -19.09
C ASN A 538 -34.98 -7.87 -19.66
N THR A 539 -33.91 -7.81 -18.87
CA THR A 539 -32.56 -8.24 -19.29
C THR A 539 -32.11 -9.55 -18.62
N THR A 540 -33.05 -10.24 -17.97
CA THR A 540 -32.76 -11.47 -17.22
C THR A 540 -32.67 -12.65 -18.16
N GLY A 541 -31.61 -13.46 -18.06
CA GLY A 541 -31.60 -14.78 -18.71
C GLY A 541 -30.23 -15.26 -19.19
N ALA A 542 -30.27 -16.40 -19.86
CA ALA A 542 -29.14 -17.00 -20.56
C ALA A 542 -29.37 -16.87 -22.07
N TYR A 543 -28.34 -16.54 -22.83
CA TYR A 543 -28.45 -16.46 -24.28
C TYR A 543 -27.30 -17.20 -24.95
N GLU A 544 -27.59 -17.72 -26.14
CA GLU A 544 -26.58 -18.22 -27.05
C GLU A 544 -26.51 -17.29 -28.27
N ILE A 545 -25.28 -16.96 -28.67
CA ILE A 545 -24.97 -16.07 -29.78
C ILE A 545 -24.28 -16.88 -30.88
N ASP A 546 -24.91 -16.98 -32.04
CA ASP A 546 -24.28 -17.43 -33.27
C ASP A 546 -23.59 -16.27 -33.98
N ILE A 547 -22.29 -16.15 -33.72
CA ILE A 547 -21.42 -15.09 -34.24
C ILE A 547 -21.46 -15.02 -35.78
N SER A 548 -21.71 -16.13 -36.48
CA SER A 548 -21.76 -16.17 -37.95
C SER A 548 -22.99 -15.48 -38.55
N LEU A 549 -24.04 -15.29 -37.75
CA LEU A 549 -25.28 -14.63 -38.14
C LEU A 549 -25.30 -13.14 -37.77
N ALA A 550 -24.28 -12.64 -37.06
CA ALA A 550 -24.20 -11.23 -36.71
C ALA A 550 -24.12 -10.32 -37.95
N PRO A 551 -24.74 -9.12 -37.93
CA PRO A 551 -25.40 -8.48 -36.78
C PRO A 551 -26.91 -8.79 -36.66
N SER A 552 -27.42 -9.86 -37.26
CA SER A 552 -28.86 -10.18 -37.23
C SER A 552 -29.35 -10.52 -35.83
N MET A 553 -30.59 -10.14 -35.49
CA MET A 553 -31.28 -10.65 -34.29
C MET A 553 -31.42 -12.18 -34.29
N SER A 554 -31.40 -12.82 -35.46
CA SER A 554 -31.38 -14.28 -35.55
C SER A 554 -30.07 -14.92 -35.04
N ALA A 555 -29.05 -14.12 -34.75
CA ALA A 555 -27.85 -14.58 -34.06
C ALA A 555 -28.14 -14.95 -32.60
N TRP A 556 -29.17 -14.35 -31.99
CA TRP A 556 -29.49 -14.52 -30.59
C TRP A 556 -30.56 -15.58 -30.38
N ARG A 557 -30.32 -16.47 -29.43
CA ARG A 557 -31.29 -17.44 -28.95
C ARG A 557 -31.37 -17.36 -27.43
N GLU A 558 -32.56 -17.07 -26.93
CA GLU A 558 -32.86 -17.12 -25.50
C GLU A 558 -32.80 -18.58 -25.00
N MET A 559 -32.24 -18.74 -23.81
CA MET A 559 -32.15 -19.96 -23.02
C MET A 559 -32.69 -19.68 -21.61
N ASN A 560 -33.21 -20.71 -20.97
CA ASN A 560 -33.82 -20.62 -19.65
C ASN A 560 -32.90 -21.25 -18.63
N VAL A 561 -32.74 -20.59 -17.48
CA VAL A 561 -32.11 -21.12 -16.27
C VAL A 561 -33.14 -21.07 -15.15
N GLU A 562 -33.10 -22.01 -14.20
CA GLU A 562 -34.09 -22.06 -13.13
C GLU A 562 -33.67 -21.22 -11.92
N THR A 563 -32.37 -21.17 -11.62
CA THR A 563 -31.82 -20.39 -10.51
C THR A 563 -30.81 -19.33 -10.98
N ASP A 564 -30.49 -18.36 -10.11
CA ASP A 564 -29.69 -17.19 -10.48
C ASP A 564 -28.19 -17.49 -10.59
N VAL A 565 -27.69 -17.44 -11.82
CA VAL A 565 -26.30 -17.73 -12.21
C VAL A 565 -25.31 -16.63 -11.83
N PHE A 566 -25.79 -15.48 -11.35
CA PHE A 566 -24.94 -14.37 -10.97
C PHE A 566 -23.85 -14.84 -10.00
N CYS A 567 -22.59 -14.64 -10.41
CA CYS A 567 -21.36 -15.02 -9.69
C CYS A 567 -21.11 -16.53 -9.54
N ALA A 568 -21.58 -17.32 -10.51
CA ALA A 568 -21.24 -18.72 -10.64
C ALA A 568 -19.89 -18.93 -11.36
N GLY A 569 -19.24 -20.07 -11.10
CA GLY A 569 -18.09 -20.54 -11.86
C GLY A 569 -18.50 -21.44 -13.03
N SER A 570 -17.72 -21.47 -14.10
CA SER A 570 -18.05 -22.23 -15.32
C SER A 570 -16.85 -22.93 -15.94
N VAL A 571 -17.04 -24.16 -16.43
CA VAL A 571 -16.04 -24.93 -17.19
C VAL A 571 -16.70 -25.75 -18.31
N ILE A 572 -15.91 -26.15 -19.30
CA ILE A 572 -16.34 -27.09 -20.35
C ILE A 572 -15.87 -28.49 -19.97
N LEU A 573 -16.79 -29.45 -20.00
CA LEU A 573 -16.54 -30.84 -19.63
C LEU A 573 -15.82 -31.63 -20.73
N PRO A 574 -15.02 -32.65 -20.37
CA PRO A 574 -14.33 -33.51 -21.33
C PRO A 574 -15.22 -34.53 -22.07
N ASP A 575 -16.52 -34.57 -21.80
CA ASP A 575 -17.44 -35.49 -22.48
C ASP A 575 -17.57 -35.23 -23.99
N LYS A 576 -18.19 -36.16 -24.72
CA LYS A 576 -18.28 -36.08 -26.19
C LYS A 576 -19.11 -34.94 -26.73
N ALA A 577 -19.95 -34.31 -25.92
CA ALA A 577 -20.73 -33.15 -26.35
C ALA A 577 -20.09 -31.83 -25.91
N GLY A 578 -19.03 -31.86 -25.10
CA GLY A 578 -18.39 -30.65 -24.58
C GLY A 578 -19.38 -29.81 -23.78
N ARG A 579 -20.14 -30.47 -22.89
CA ARG A 579 -21.15 -29.78 -22.07
C ARG A 579 -20.50 -28.65 -21.25
N GLN A 580 -21.20 -27.54 -21.12
CA GLN A 580 -20.82 -26.47 -20.21
C GLN A 580 -21.44 -26.76 -18.84
N LEU A 581 -20.60 -26.76 -17.80
CA LEU A 581 -21.01 -26.85 -16.41
C LEU A 581 -20.91 -25.48 -15.77
N ASN A 582 -21.99 -25.03 -15.12
CA ASN A 582 -22.05 -23.81 -14.33
C ASN A 582 -22.45 -24.15 -12.89
N VAL A 583 -21.72 -23.63 -11.90
CA VAL A 583 -21.86 -24.00 -10.48
C VAL A 583 -21.89 -22.79 -9.55
N GLY A 584 -22.77 -22.83 -8.55
CA GLY A 584 -23.00 -21.73 -7.63
C GLY A 584 -23.99 -20.70 -8.16
N GLY A 585 -24.05 -19.53 -7.54
CA GLY A 585 -25.01 -18.48 -7.91
C GLY A 585 -25.32 -17.52 -6.76
N TRP A 586 -26.24 -16.59 -6.99
CA TRP A 586 -26.40 -15.40 -6.14
C TRP A 586 -26.79 -15.66 -4.68
N SER A 587 -27.98 -16.22 -4.46
CA SER A 587 -28.54 -16.34 -3.10
C SER A 587 -29.51 -17.52 -2.99
N LEU A 588 -29.73 -17.94 -1.73
CA LEU A 588 -30.62 -19.04 -1.37
C LEU A 588 -30.26 -20.31 -2.17
N ASP A 589 -31.25 -20.94 -2.81
CA ASP A 589 -31.09 -22.17 -3.56
C ASP A 589 -30.12 -22.02 -4.75
N SER A 590 -29.99 -20.81 -5.31
CA SER A 590 -29.07 -20.54 -6.42
C SER A 590 -27.60 -20.76 -6.05
N THR A 591 -27.24 -20.57 -4.78
CA THR A 591 -25.88 -20.83 -4.29
C THR A 591 -25.50 -22.32 -4.40
N PHE A 592 -26.49 -23.21 -4.44
CA PHE A 592 -26.29 -24.65 -4.61
C PHE A 592 -26.37 -25.11 -6.08
N GLY A 593 -26.59 -24.17 -7.00
CA GLY A 593 -26.89 -24.47 -8.41
C GLY A 593 -25.82 -25.31 -9.10
N VAL A 594 -26.29 -26.27 -9.89
CA VAL A 594 -25.50 -27.10 -10.81
C VAL A 594 -26.27 -27.17 -12.11
N ARG A 595 -25.73 -26.54 -13.16
CA ARG A 595 -26.42 -26.36 -14.44
C ARG A 595 -25.57 -26.92 -15.56
N LEU A 596 -26.18 -27.71 -16.43
CA LEU A 596 -25.51 -28.31 -17.58
C LEU A 596 -26.14 -27.82 -18.88
N PHE A 597 -25.31 -27.34 -19.80
CA PHE A 597 -25.75 -27.00 -21.15
C PHE A 597 -25.02 -27.88 -22.15
N THR A 598 -25.76 -28.56 -23.02
CA THR A 598 -25.21 -29.40 -24.09
C THR A 598 -25.23 -28.62 -25.40
N PRO A 599 -24.07 -28.12 -25.91
CA PRO A 599 -24.03 -27.40 -27.17
C PRO A 599 -24.52 -28.26 -28.34
N ASP A 600 -25.34 -27.70 -29.21
CA ASP A 600 -25.83 -28.37 -30.43
C ASP A 600 -25.89 -27.41 -31.63
N GLY A 601 -26.30 -27.92 -32.78
CA GLY A 601 -26.27 -27.16 -34.04
C GLY A 601 -24.84 -26.85 -34.53
N VAL A 602 -24.76 -26.02 -35.57
CA VAL A 602 -23.53 -25.48 -36.14
C VAL A 602 -23.76 -24.00 -36.50
N GLU A 603 -22.69 -23.27 -36.80
CA GLU A 603 -22.78 -21.91 -37.35
C GLU A 603 -23.83 -21.79 -38.46
N GLY A 604 -24.70 -20.79 -38.33
CA GLY A 604 -25.79 -20.49 -39.25
C GLY A 604 -27.07 -21.31 -39.03
N THR A 605 -27.05 -22.30 -38.13
CA THR A 605 -28.20 -23.17 -37.84
C THR A 605 -28.57 -23.04 -36.36
N PRO A 606 -29.81 -22.63 -36.00
CA PRO A 606 -30.20 -22.48 -34.59
C PRO A 606 -30.00 -23.77 -33.77
N SER A 607 -29.51 -23.62 -32.54
CA SER A 607 -29.46 -24.71 -31.55
C SER A 607 -30.84 -24.94 -30.93
N VAL A 608 -31.08 -26.10 -30.33
CA VAL A 608 -32.36 -26.43 -29.68
C VAL A 608 -32.26 -26.76 -28.20
N ASN A 609 -31.07 -27.09 -27.69
CA ASN A 609 -30.90 -27.49 -26.30
C ASN A 609 -31.03 -26.29 -25.35
N ASN A 610 -31.48 -26.54 -24.13
CA ASN A 610 -31.56 -25.55 -23.07
C ASN A 610 -30.65 -25.94 -21.89
N TRP A 611 -30.50 -25.08 -20.89
CA TRP A 611 -29.84 -25.48 -19.64
C TRP A 611 -30.70 -26.52 -18.92
N GLU A 612 -30.03 -27.51 -18.35
CA GLU A 612 -30.58 -28.59 -17.53
C GLU A 612 -30.17 -28.32 -16.09
N GLU A 613 -31.17 -28.15 -15.21
CA GLU A 613 -30.99 -27.81 -13.81
C GLU A 613 -32.16 -28.38 -12.99
N ASP A 614 -31.86 -28.92 -11.82
CA ASP A 614 -32.83 -29.24 -10.76
C ASP A 614 -32.07 -29.30 -9.42
N PHE A 615 -32.07 -28.18 -8.69
CA PHE A 615 -31.32 -28.06 -7.44
C PHE A 615 -31.81 -29.03 -6.34
N THR A 616 -33.01 -29.62 -6.49
CA THR A 616 -33.55 -30.56 -5.51
C THR A 616 -33.01 -31.98 -5.69
N THR A 617 -32.50 -32.31 -6.88
CA THR A 617 -31.93 -33.62 -7.20
C THR A 617 -30.43 -33.57 -7.44
N LEU A 618 -29.90 -32.46 -7.97
CA LEU A 618 -28.48 -32.22 -8.19
C LEU A 618 -28.07 -30.83 -7.69
N ALA A 619 -27.20 -30.80 -6.68
CA ALA A 619 -26.73 -29.58 -6.05
C ALA A 619 -25.27 -29.72 -5.60
N LEU A 620 -24.62 -28.58 -5.41
CA LEU A 620 -23.40 -28.51 -4.61
C LEU A 620 -23.66 -28.99 -3.17
N GLN A 621 -22.62 -29.47 -2.49
CA GLN A 621 -22.70 -29.84 -1.07
C GLN A 621 -22.62 -28.62 -0.16
N ARG A 622 -22.04 -27.52 -0.64
CA ARG A 622 -22.04 -26.21 0.02
C ARG A 622 -22.53 -25.15 -0.98
N GLY A 623 -23.36 -24.23 -0.50
CA GLY A 623 -23.83 -23.11 -1.31
C GLY A 623 -22.69 -22.12 -1.52
N ARG A 624 -22.38 -21.76 -2.77
CA ARG A 624 -21.25 -20.91 -3.16
C ARG A 624 -21.67 -19.76 -4.07
N TRP A 625 -21.18 -18.58 -3.72
CA TRP A 625 -21.12 -17.35 -4.50
C TRP A 625 -19.63 -17.03 -4.73
N TYR A 626 -19.23 -16.70 -5.97
CA TYR A 626 -17.82 -16.57 -6.39
C TYR A 626 -16.92 -17.83 -6.27
N PRO A 627 -17.37 -19.05 -6.64
CA PRO A 627 -16.51 -20.23 -6.65
C PRO A 627 -15.66 -20.33 -7.93
N THR A 628 -14.47 -20.91 -7.83
CA THR A 628 -13.73 -21.36 -9.02
C THR A 628 -14.04 -22.82 -9.32
N ALA A 629 -14.21 -23.15 -10.60
CA ALA A 629 -14.31 -24.52 -11.10
C ALA A 629 -13.09 -24.89 -11.98
N ALA A 630 -12.63 -26.15 -11.91
CA ALA A 630 -11.52 -26.64 -12.72
C ALA A 630 -11.63 -28.13 -13.05
N VAL A 631 -11.36 -28.52 -14.30
CA VAL A 631 -11.23 -29.94 -14.70
C VAL A 631 -9.86 -30.46 -14.28
N LEU A 632 -9.84 -31.50 -13.45
CA LEU A 632 -8.62 -32.15 -12.95
C LEU A 632 -8.04 -33.15 -13.96
N ALA A 633 -6.79 -33.59 -13.72
CA ALA A 633 -6.09 -34.54 -14.59
C ALA A 633 -6.83 -35.89 -14.75
N ASN A 634 -7.64 -36.28 -13.77
CA ASN A 634 -8.46 -37.50 -13.80
C ASN A 634 -9.84 -37.29 -14.47
N GLY A 635 -10.16 -36.09 -14.96
CA GLY A 635 -11.44 -35.73 -15.59
C GLY A 635 -12.55 -35.27 -14.64
N THR A 636 -12.38 -35.38 -13.32
CA THR A 636 -13.35 -34.83 -12.35
C THR A 636 -13.28 -33.30 -12.31
N VAL A 637 -14.34 -32.64 -11.87
CA VAL A 637 -14.38 -31.18 -11.70
C VAL A 637 -14.22 -30.82 -10.24
N LEU A 638 -13.21 -30.02 -9.93
CA LEU A 638 -13.03 -29.37 -8.63
C LEU A 638 -13.88 -28.09 -8.57
N VAL A 639 -14.54 -27.84 -7.44
CA VAL A 639 -15.18 -26.56 -7.10
C VAL A 639 -14.61 -26.08 -5.78
N ILE A 640 -14.06 -24.87 -5.73
CA ILE A 640 -13.31 -24.36 -4.59
C ILE A 640 -13.66 -22.91 -4.24
N GLY A 641 -13.71 -22.64 -2.94
CA GLY A 641 -13.91 -21.29 -2.40
C GLY A 641 -15.33 -20.75 -2.57
N GLY A 642 -15.45 -19.43 -2.47
CA GLY A 642 -16.70 -18.70 -2.51
C GLY A 642 -17.19 -18.29 -1.12
N GLU A 643 -18.40 -17.75 -1.06
CA GLU A 643 -19.13 -17.37 0.16
C GLU A 643 -20.61 -17.78 0.06
N THR A 644 -21.40 -17.73 1.13
CA THR A 644 -22.81 -18.17 1.12
C THR A 644 -23.80 -17.16 0.50
N GLY A 645 -23.37 -16.37 -0.48
CA GLY A 645 -24.12 -15.26 -1.07
C GLY A 645 -23.59 -13.90 -0.63
N SER A 646 -24.31 -12.83 -0.96
CA SER A 646 -23.78 -11.47 -0.87
C SER A 646 -23.35 -11.00 0.52
N ASN A 647 -22.04 -10.75 0.69
CA ASN A 647 -21.40 -10.39 1.96
C ASN A 647 -21.68 -11.46 3.03
N GLY A 648 -21.73 -12.72 2.62
CA GLY A 648 -22.03 -13.85 3.47
C GLY A 648 -20.77 -14.38 4.16
N PRO A 649 -20.93 -15.35 5.08
CA PRO A 649 -19.80 -16.13 5.56
C PRO A 649 -19.00 -16.78 4.41
N PRO A 650 -17.66 -16.83 4.51
CA PRO A 650 -16.85 -17.56 3.53
C PRO A 650 -17.20 -19.04 3.49
N GLN A 651 -16.96 -19.65 2.33
CA GLN A 651 -16.95 -21.09 2.09
C GLN A 651 -15.51 -21.55 1.84
N PRO A 652 -14.68 -21.63 2.89
CA PRO A 652 -13.25 -21.92 2.79
C PRO A 652 -13.02 -23.43 2.60
N ASN A 653 -13.65 -24.03 1.60
CA ASN A 653 -13.59 -25.45 1.37
C ASN A 653 -13.70 -25.77 -0.13
N LEU A 654 -13.45 -27.03 -0.48
CA LEU A 654 -13.59 -27.55 -1.83
C LEU A 654 -14.45 -28.82 -1.86
N GLU A 655 -14.97 -29.12 -3.03
CA GLU A 655 -15.68 -30.36 -3.36
C GLU A 655 -15.41 -30.78 -4.82
N ILE A 656 -15.76 -32.01 -5.17
CA ILE A 656 -15.55 -32.56 -6.52
C ILE A 656 -16.82 -33.13 -7.15
N PHE A 657 -16.91 -33.03 -8.48
CA PHE A 657 -17.92 -33.66 -9.31
C PHE A 657 -17.32 -34.71 -10.28
N PRO A 658 -18.01 -35.86 -10.49
CA PRO A 658 -19.17 -36.34 -9.75
C PRO A 658 -18.87 -36.51 -8.25
N LYS A 659 -19.89 -36.30 -7.40
CA LYS A 659 -19.75 -36.44 -5.95
C LYS A 659 -19.33 -37.88 -5.60
N PRO A 660 -18.26 -38.10 -4.82
CA PRO A 660 -17.87 -39.43 -4.39
C PRO A 660 -18.94 -40.07 -3.49
N GLU A 661 -19.07 -41.40 -3.57
CA GLU A 661 -19.96 -42.16 -2.69
C GLU A 661 -19.48 -42.07 -1.22
N GLY A 662 -20.42 -42.14 -0.27
CA GLY A 662 -20.08 -42.30 1.16
C GLY A 662 -20.43 -41.15 2.09
N GLY A 663 -21.12 -40.10 1.63
CA GLY A 663 -21.65 -39.03 2.49
C GLY A 663 -21.14 -37.65 2.14
N ASP A 664 -20.83 -36.83 3.14
CA ASP A 664 -20.23 -35.51 2.97
C ASP A 664 -18.75 -35.66 2.59
N THR A 665 -18.32 -34.98 1.53
CA THR A 665 -16.97 -35.16 0.92
C THR A 665 -16.21 -33.85 0.78
N VAL A 666 -16.71 -32.79 1.42
CA VAL A 666 -16.11 -31.46 1.41
C VAL A 666 -14.79 -31.46 2.19
N VAL A 667 -13.76 -30.80 1.65
CA VAL A 667 -12.45 -30.62 2.30
C VAL A 667 -12.29 -29.18 2.74
N GLU A 668 -12.11 -28.97 4.04
CA GLU A 668 -11.89 -27.64 4.62
C GLU A 668 -10.46 -27.13 4.37
N LEU A 669 -10.35 -25.83 4.11
CA LEU A 669 -9.12 -25.15 3.69
C LEU A 669 -8.88 -23.96 4.62
N GLU A 670 -8.16 -24.19 5.70
CA GLU A 670 -7.88 -23.16 6.73
C GLU A 670 -7.27 -21.87 6.14
N TRP A 671 -6.45 -21.99 5.10
CA TRP A 671 -5.82 -20.86 4.44
C TRP A 671 -6.78 -19.97 3.66
N LEU A 672 -7.91 -20.51 3.14
CA LEU A 672 -9.00 -19.69 2.62
C LEU A 672 -9.80 -19.05 3.75
N ALA A 673 -9.99 -19.73 4.89
CA ALA A 673 -10.66 -19.10 6.02
C ALA A 673 -9.88 -17.89 6.54
N ARG A 674 -8.54 -17.98 6.57
CA ARG A 674 -7.65 -16.92 7.08
C ARG A 674 -7.58 -15.69 6.18
N THR A 675 -7.74 -15.86 4.87
CA THR A 675 -7.49 -14.80 3.87
C THR A 675 -8.75 -14.15 3.30
N ASP A 676 -9.92 -14.53 3.82
CA ASP A 676 -11.19 -13.87 3.54
C ASP A 676 -11.16 -12.37 3.94
N PRO A 677 -11.78 -11.46 3.17
CA PRO A 677 -12.52 -11.67 1.92
C PRO A 677 -11.65 -11.60 0.66
N TYR A 678 -10.32 -11.60 0.77
CA TYR A 678 -9.42 -11.28 -0.35
C TYR A 678 -9.07 -12.46 -1.26
N ASN A 679 -9.88 -13.53 -1.25
CA ASN A 679 -9.51 -14.83 -1.83
C ASN A 679 -10.62 -15.51 -2.64
N LEU A 680 -11.70 -14.81 -2.97
CA LEU A 680 -12.77 -15.37 -3.79
C LEU A 680 -12.32 -15.50 -5.26
N TYR A 681 -12.94 -16.41 -6.00
CA TYR A 681 -12.43 -16.87 -7.30
C TYR A 681 -10.91 -17.16 -7.31
N PRO A 682 -10.41 -18.05 -6.44
CA PRO A 682 -9.00 -18.40 -6.43
C PRO A 682 -8.59 -18.93 -7.81
N PHE A 683 -7.40 -18.58 -8.30
CA PHE A 683 -6.91 -19.07 -9.58
C PHE A 683 -6.43 -20.51 -9.46
N VAL A 684 -6.93 -21.41 -10.33
CA VAL A 684 -6.65 -22.85 -10.25
C VAL A 684 -6.11 -23.38 -11.57
N VAL A 685 -4.97 -24.08 -11.52
CA VAL A 685 -4.36 -24.75 -12.69
C VAL A 685 -3.82 -26.12 -12.29
N VAL A 686 -4.08 -27.14 -13.12
CA VAL A 686 -3.44 -28.46 -13.01
C VAL A 686 -2.00 -28.37 -13.52
N LEU A 687 -1.02 -28.75 -12.72
CA LEU A 687 0.40 -28.69 -13.07
C LEU A 687 0.85 -29.91 -13.89
N PRO A 688 2.02 -29.88 -14.57
CA PRO A 688 2.58 -31.04 -15.25
C PRO A 688 2.72 -32.30 -14.38
N SER A 689 2.97 -32.15 -13.07
CA SER A 689 2.94 -33.27 -12.11
C SER A 689 1.55 -33.86 -11.84
N GLN A 690 0.49 -33.22 -12.36
CA GLN A 690 -0.93 -33.44 -12.04
C GLN A 690 -1.39 -32.88 -10.69
N ASN A 691 -0.50 -32.25 -9.91
CA ASN A 691 -0.87 -31.51 -8.71
C ASN A 691 -1.68 -30.25 -9.06
N VAL A 692 -2.37 -29.68 -8.09
CA VAL A 692 -3.23 -28.51 -8.30
C VAL A 692 -2.55 -27.26 -7.75
N PHE A 693 -2.20 -26.31 -8.63
CA PHE A 693 -1.78 -24.98 -8.23
C PHE A 693 -3.01 -24.15 -7.85
N VAL A 694 -2.93 -23.45 -6.72
CA VAL A 694 -3.93 -22.47 -6.28
C VAL A 694 -3.22 -21.16 -5.92
N ALA A 695 -3.63 -20.06 -6.53
CA ALA A 695 -3.26 -18.70 -6.13
C ALA A 695 -4.50 -17.94 -5.62
N TYR A 696 -4.33 -17.26 -4.49
CA TYR A 696 -5.40 -16.55 -3.78
C TYR A 696 -4.79 -15.39 -2.99
N TRP A 697 -5.49 -14.26 -2.93
CA TRP A 697 -4.99 -13.01 -2.34
C TRP A 697 -3.61 -12.62 -2.93
N ASN A 698 -2.54 -12.75 -2.14
CA ASN A 698 -1.13 -12.61 -2.56
C ASN A 698 -0.31 -13.89 -2.24
N GLU A 699 -0.99 -14.99 -1.91
CA GLU A 699 -0.39 -16.27 -1.57
C GLU A 699 -0.63 -17.31 -2.66
N ALA A 700 0.19 -18.36 -2.68
CA ALA A 700 0.01 -19.49 -3.59
C ALA A 700 0.51 -20.80 -2.99
N ARG A 701 -0.08 -21.90 -3.40
CA ARG A 701 0.28 -23.25 -2.94
C ARG A 701 0.00 -24.32 -3.98
N ILE A 702 0.58 -25.49 -3.77
CA ILE A 702 0.35 -26.71 -4.54
C ILE A 702 -0.35 -27.72 -3.66
N LEU A 703 -1.47 -28.25 -4.13
CA LEU A 703 -2.27 -29.28 -3.47
C LEU A 703 -2.06 -30.64 -4.14
N ASP A 704 -2.09 -31.69 -3.32
CA ASP A 704 -2.20 -33.06 -3.80
C ASP A 704 -3.55 -33.28 -4.49
N PRO A 705 -3.59 -33.89 -5.69
CA PRO A 705 -4.83 -33.94 -6.48
C PRO A 705 -5.84 -34.97 -5.97
N VAL A 706 -5.52 -35.75 -4.94
CA VAL A 706 -6.38 -36.80 -4.38
C VAL A 706 -6.85 -36.41 -2.98
N THR A 707 -5.91 -36.05 -2.11
CA THR A 707 -6.17 -35.67 -0.71
C THR A 707 -6.48 -34.19 -0.54
N PHE A 708 -6.03 -33.36 -1.48
CA PHE A 708 -6.08 -31.89 -1.42
C PHE A 708 -5.27 -31.28 -0.27
N ASP A 709 -4.40 -32.07 0.38
CA ASP A 709 -3.43 -31.56 1.34
C ASP A 709 -2.44 -30.63 0.64
N THR A 710 -1.99 -29.60 1.36
CA THR A 710 -0.95 -28.70 0.85
C THR A 710 0.38 -29.48 0.77
N ILE A 711 0.87 -29.69 -0.46
CA ILE A 711 2.20 -30.26 -0.72
C ILE A 711 3.27 -29.19 -0.51
N ARG A 712 3.00 -27.96 -0.95
CA ARG A 712 3.98 -26.88 -0.94
C ARG A 712 3.31 -25.51 -0.85
N GLU A 713 3.74 -24.70 0.10
CA GLU A 713 3.47 -23.26 0.11
C GLU A 713 4.55 -22.53 -0.70
N LEU A 714 4.13 -21.56 -1.51
CA LEU A 714 5.02 -20.78 -2.36
C LEU A 714 5.30 -19.40 -1.73
N PRO A 715 6.39 -18.73 -2.11
CA PRO A 715 6.62 -17.34 -1.68
C PRO A 715 5.43 -16.45 -2.05
N ASN A 716 5.13 -15.45 -1.23
CA ASN A 716 4.09 -14.49 -1.54
C ASN A 716 4.39 -13.78 -2.86
N MET A 717 3.35 -13.58 -3.66
CA MET A 717 3.40 -12.84 -4.91
C MET A 717 3.53 -11.36 -4.59
N PRO A 718 4.55 -10.66 -5.11
CA PRO A 718 4.66 -9.23 -4.92
C PRO A 718 3.51 -8.50 -5.62
N GLY A 719 2.94 -7.51 -4.93
CA GLY A 719 1.88 -6.64 -5.43
C GLY A 719 2.39 -5.23 -5.68
N ALA A 720 2.45 -4.40 -4.64
CA ALA A 720 2.93 -3.01 -4.71
C ALA A 720 4.29 -2.85 -4.00
N VAL A 721 5.08 -1.87 -4.46
CA VAL A 721 6.42 -1.60 -3.92
C VAL A 721 6.39 -1.14 -2.45
N ASN A 722 5.28 -0.51 -2.05
CA ASN A 722 5.04 0.03 -0.72
C ASN A 722 3.91 -0.67 0.06
N ASP A 723 3.31 -1.73 -0.49
CA ASP A 723 2.30 -2.53 0.19
C ASP A 723 2.46 -4.01 -0.17
N PHE A 724 3.01 -4.76 0.78
CA PHE A 724 3.23 -6.20 0.64
C PHE A 724 1.93 -7.02 0.74
N LEU A 725 0.82 -6.42 1.18
CA LEU A 725 -0.50 -7.05 1.32
C LEU A 725 -1.38 -6.85 0.09
N ALA A 726 -0.90 -6.14 -0.94
CA ALA A 726 -1.61 -6.02 -2.21
C ALA A 726 -1.80 -7.40 -2.88
N GLY A 727 -2.99 -7.65 -3.42
CA GLY A 727 -3.41 -8.96 -3.91
C GLY A 727 -4.08 -8.92 -5.28
N ARG A 728 -4.43 -10.10 -5.80
CA ARG A 728 -4.80 -10.32 -7.21
C ARG A 728 -6.06 -11.14 -7.44
N THR A 729 -6.71 -11.66 -6.40
CA THR A 729 -8.02 -12.32 -6.56
C THR A 729 -9.12 -11.40 -6.06
N TYR A 730 -10.38 -11.73 -6.34
CA TYR A 730 -11.51 -10.92 -5.93
C TYR A 730 -11.49 -10.69 -4.39
N PRO A 731 -11.81 -9.47 -3.91
CA PRO A 731 -12.22 -8.29 -4.68
C PRO A 731 -11.07 -7.42 -5.20
N LEU A 732 -9.81 -7.71 -4.86
CA LEU A 732 -8.68 -6.93 -5.39
C LEU A 732 -8.48 -7.14 -6.91
N GLU A 733 -8.99 -8.26 -7.43
CA GLU A 733 -9.22 -8.64 -8.84
C GLU A 733 -8.13 -8.22 -9.85
N GLY A 734 -7.13 -9.09 -9.98
CA GLY A 734 -6.32 -9.23 -11.18
C GLY A 734 -6.85 -10.36 -12.07
N ALA A 735 -6.03 -10.82 -13.01
CA ALA A 735 -6.33 -11.97 -13.86
C ALA A 735 -5.12 -12.89 -13.99
N MET A 736 -5.37 -14.17 -14.31
CA MET A 736 -4.32 -15.16 -14.50
C MET A 736 -4.51 -15.96 -15.79
N VAL A 737 -3.41 -16.23 -16.48
CA VAL A 737 -3.33 -17.31 -17.49
C VAL A 737 -2.08 -18.16 -17.30
N PRO A 738 -2.12 -19.48 -17.58
CA PRO A 738 -0.91 -20.27 -17.75
C PRO A 738 -0.18 -19.88 -19.05
N ILE A 739 1.14 -19.82 -18.99
CA ILE A 739 2.02 -19.54 -20.13
C ILE A 739 2.02 -20.73 -21.10
N PRO A 740 2.13 -20.51 -22.44
CA PRO A 740 2.16 -21.59 -23.41
C PRO A 740 3.22 -22.66 -23.14
N GLN A 741 2.84 -23.93 -23.28
CA GLN A 741 3.78 -25.05 -23.24
C GLN A 741 4.13 -25.53 -24.64
N HIS A 742 5.40 -25.83 -24.87
CA HIS A 742 5.93 -26.26 -26.16
C HIS A 742 6.48 -27.68 -26.09
N PHE A 743 6.27 -28.48 -27.14
CA PHE A 743 6.96 -29.76 -27.29
C PHE A 743 8.49 -29.56 -27.21
N PRO A 744 9.24 -30.40 -26.47
CA PRO A 744 8.87 -31.70 -25.89
C PRO A 744 8.24 -31.65 -24.49
N PHE A 745 7.79 -30.48 -24.01
CA PHE A 745 7.13 -30.28 -22.71
C PHE A 745 8.03 -30.56 -21.51
N THR A 746 9.32 -30.22 -21.63
CA THR A 746 10.31 -30.38 -20.57
C THR A 746 10.45 -29.16 -19.68
N ASP A 747 10.05 -27.99 -20.17
CA ASP A 747 10.11 -26.74 -19.41
C ASP A 747 8.99 -26.72 -18.36
N PRO A 748 9.25 -26.18 -17.15
CA PRO A 748 8.23 -26.08 -16.13
C PRO A 748 7.09 -25.18 -16.61
N LEU A 749 5.85 -25.53 -16.25
CA LEU A 749 4.72 -24.66 -16.51
C LEU A 749 4.85 -23.38 -15.68
N GLU A 750 4.74 -22.23 -16.35
CA GLU A 750 4.68 -20.93 -15.72
C GLU A 750 3.25 -20.38 -15.72
N VAL A 751 2.93 -19.55 -14.73
CA VAL A 751 1.70 -18.77 -14.67
C VAL A 751 2.03 -17.29 -14.72
N LEU A 752 1.18 -16.51 -15.36
CA LEU A 752 1.24 -15.05 -15.43
C LEU A 752 -0.01 -14.48 -14.76
N MET A 753 0.19 -13.63 -13.75
CA MET A 753 -0.87 -12.93 -13.05
C MET A 753 -0.68 -11.44 -13.20
N CYS A 754 -1.67 -10.73 -13.73
CA CYS A 754 -1.58 -9.29 -14.03
C CYS A 754 -2.64 -8.50 -13.28
N GLY A 755 -2.28 -7.29 -12.88
CA GLY A 755 -3.19 -6.39 -12.17
C GLY A 755 -3.56 -6.88 -10.77
N GLY A 756 -4.56 -6.25 -10.19
CA GLY A 756 -4.93 -6.39 -8.78
C GLY A 756 -4.94 -5.02 -8.10
N SER A 757 -5.02 -5.00 -6.77
CA SER A 757 -5.10 -3.74 -6.01
C SER A 757 -4.50 -3.85 -4.61
N THR A 758 -4.14 -2.72 -4.01
CA THR A 758 -3.75 -2.63 -2.59
C THR A 758 -4.98 -2.73 -1.69
N ILE A 759 -4.80 -3.20 -0.46
CA ILE A 759 -5.89 -3.18 0.54
C ILE A 759 -6.15 -1.73 0.97
N GLY A 760 -7.40 -1.41 1.31
CA GLY A 760 -7.78 -0.11 1.83
C GLY A 760 -7.84 0.96 0.74
N ALA A 761 -6.72 1.63 0.46
CA ALA A 761 -6.66 2.75 -0.50
C ALA A 761 -6.91 2.34 -1.97
N ALA A 762 -6.97 1.04 -2.26
CA ALA A 762 -7.39 0.50 -3.55
C ALA A 762 -6.58 1.03 -4.75
N TYR A 763 -5.26 1.17 -4.58
CA TYR A 763 -4.37 1.51 -5.69
C TYR A 763 -4.18 0.30 -6.59
N ALA A 764 -4.67 0.40 -7.83
CA ALA A 764 -4.51 -0.66 -8.80
C ALA A 764 -3.02 -0.90 -9.12
N LEU A 765 -2.66 -2.17 -9.31
CA LEU A 765 -1.31 -2.59 -9.60
C LEU A 765 -0.94 -2.31 -11.06
N ASP A 766 0.30 -1.90 -11.29
CA ASP A 766 0.88 -1.63 -12.62
C ASP A 766 1.84 -2.73 -13.08
N ASN A 767 1.69 -3.94 -12.55
CA ASN A 767 2.60 -5.03 -12.88
C ASN A 767 1.90 -6.37 -12.98
N CYS A 768 2.57 -7.27 -13.68
CA CYS A 768 2.32 -8.69 -13.65
C CYS A 768 3.42 -9.42 -12.88
N VAL A 769 3.09 -10.59 -12.34
CA VAL A 769 4.07 -11.55 -11.82
C VAL A 769 4.02 -12.83 -12.63
N ARG A 770 5.21 -13.31 -13.02
CA ARG A 770 5.39 -14.59 -13.71
C ARG A 770 6.27 -15.51 -12.88
N GLY A 771 5.89 -16.77 -12.75
CA GLY A 771 6.67 -17.77 -12.02
C GLY A 771 6.28 -19.19 -12.37
N ALA A 772 7.23 -20.12 -12.16
CA ALA A 772 7.05 -21.55 -12.34
C ALA A 772 6.76 -22.22 -10.98
N PRO A 773 5.51 -22.64 -10.69
CA PRO A 773 5.16 -23.20 -9.38
C PRO A 773 5.96 -24.46 -9.00
N GLU A 774 6.32 -25.28 -9.99
CA GLU A 774 7.05 -26.54 -9.79
C GLU A 774 8.58 -26.41 -9.86
N ALA A 775 9.12 -25.20 -10.04
CA ALA A 775 10.55 -25.00 -9.99
C ALA A 775 11.11 -25.30 -8.59
N GLU A 776 12.33 -25.83 -8.50
CA GLU A 776 12.98 -26.15 -7.22
C GLU A 776 12.98 -24.93 -6.28
N THR A 777 13.34 -23.75 -6.81
CA THR A 777 13.17 -22.46 -6.14
C THR A 777 12.20 -21.60 -6.97
N VAL A 778 11.08 -21.22 -6.36
CA VAL A 778 10.09 -20.35 -7.03
C VAL A 778 10.49 -18.89 -6.83
N THR A 779 10.58 -18.16 -7.94
CA THR A 779 10.80 -16.70 -7.94
C THR A 779 9.74 -16.06 -8.80
N TRP A 780 9.09 -15.03 -8.27
CA TRP A 780 8.13 -14.22 -9.00
C TRP A 780 8.87 -13.10 -9.73
N THR A 781 8.92 -13.18 -11.05
CA THR A 781 9.46 -12.12 -11.90
C THR A 781 8.40 -11.04 -12.07
N ILE A 782 8.71 -9.80 -11.71
CA ILE A 782 7.83 -8.65 -11.88
C ILE A 782 8.03 -8.05 -13.27
N GLU A 783 6.93 -7.87 -14.00
CA GLU A 783 6.92 -7.18 -15.30
C GLU A 783 5.96 -5.98 -15.24
N ARG A 784 6.49 -4.75 -15.28
CA ARG A 784 5.68 -3.52 -15.30
C ARG A 784 4.84 -3.48 -16.57
N MET A 785 3.54 -3.24 -16.38
CA MET A 785 2.59 -2.90 -17.43
C MET A 785 2.72 -1.41 -17.79
N PRO A 786 2.36 -1.01 -19.03
CA PRO A 786 2.33 0.40 -19.43
C PRO A 786 1.36 1.28 -18.63
N SER A 787 0.47 0.69 -17.84
CA SER A 787 -0.53 1.39 -17.03
C SER A 787 -1.01 0.50 -15.88
N ARG A 788 -1.47 1.11 -14.78
CA ARG A 788 -2.18 0.43 -13.68
C ARG A 788 -3.46 -0.23 -14.17
N ARG A 789 -3.81 -1.40 -13.61
CA ARG A 789 -5.02 -2.13 -13.99
C ARG A 789 -5.55 -3.01 -12.84
N VAL A 790 -6.80 -2.77 -12.44
CA VAL A 790 -7.64 -3.66 -11.63
C VAL A 790 -8.83 -4.15 -12.47
N MET A 791 -9.39 -5.31 -12.18
CA MET A 791 -10.40 -6.00 -13.01
C MET A 791 -9.99 -6.21 -14.49
N PRO A 792 -8.73 -6.63 -14.78
CA PRO A 792 -8.36 -6.96 -16.16
C PRO A 792 -9.05 -8.24 -16.64
N CYS A 793 -9.19 -8.39 -17.94
CA CYS A 793 -9.38 -9.70 -18.58
C CYS A 793 -8.10 -10.08 -19.34
N MET A 794 -7.74 -11.37 -19.30
CA MET A 794 -6.58 -11.91 -20.00
C MET A 794 -6.99 -13.04 -20.92
N VAL A 795 -6.61 -12.96 -22.20
CA VAL A 795 -6.96 -13.95 -23.23
C VAL A 795 -5.70 -14.48 -23.87
N SER A 796 -5.46 -15.80 -23.75
CA SER A 796 -4.39 -16.45 -24.51
C SER A 796 -4.75 -16.48 -26.00
N LEU A 797 -3.80 -16.13 -26.87
CA LEU A 797 -4.01 -16.06 -28.31
C LEU A 797 -3.32 -17.22 -29.06
N PRO A 798 -3.80 -17.59 -30.27
CA PRO A 798 -3.28 -18.72 -31.02
C PRO A 798 -1.79 -18.65 -31.37
N ASP A 799 -1.21 -17.46 -31.49
CA ASP A 799 0.19 -17.25 -31.84
C ASP A 799 1.16 -17.47 -30.66
N GLY A 800 0.62 -17.58 -29.43
CA GLY A 800 1.36 -17.76 -28.18
C GLY A 800 1.46 -16.49 -27.34
N THR A 801 0.88 -15.38 -27.79
CA THR A 801 0.80 -14.13 -27.02
C THR A 801 -0.43 -14.12 -26.10
N VAL A 802 -0.48 -13.17 -25.17
CA VAL A 802 -1.60 -12.96 -24.25
C VAL A 802 -2.10 -11.53 -24.41
N LEU A 803 -3.39 -11.38 -24.68
CA LEU A 803 -4.06 -10.08 -24.73
C LEU A 803 -4.56 -9.70 -23.33
N ILE A 804 -4.28 -8.48 -22.89
CA ILE A 804 -4.77 -7.89 -21.64
C ILE A 804 -5.66 -6.71 -22.01
N VAL A 805 -6.92 -6.75 -21.59
CA VAL A 805 -7.95 -5.73 -21.88
C VAL A 805 -8.76 -5.43 -20.61
N ASN A 806 -9.66 -4.44 -20.70
CA ASN A 806 -10.61 -4.07 -19.66
C ASN A 806 -9.96 -3.61 -18.33
N GLY A 807 -10.78 -3.27 -17.35
CA GLY A 807 -10.36 -2.84 -16.02
C GLY A 807 -10.31 -1.33 -15.82
N ALA A 808 -9.76 -0.94 -14.68
CA ALA A 808 -9.70 0.44 -14.20
C ALA A 808 -8.30 0.78 -13.65
N HIS A 809 -7.95 2.06 -13.61
CA HIS A 809 -6.69 2.55 -13.06
C HIS A 809 -6.72 2.73 -11.53
N HIS A 810 -7.90 2.68 -10.92
CA HIS A 810 -8.07 2.77 -9.48
C HIS A 810 -9.29 1.95 -9.00
N GLY A 811 -9.23 1.46 -7.77
CA GLY A 811 -10.34 0.78 -7.12
C GLY A 811 -10.13 -0.72 -6.91
N VAL A 812 -11.25 -1.39 -6.64
CA VAL A 812 -11.38 -2.85 -6.47
C VAL A 812 -12.64 -3.31 -7.21
N ALA A 813 -12.79 -4.61 -7.36
CA ALA A 813 -14.00 -5.23 -7.90
C ALA A 813 -15.20 -5.05 -6.98
N GLY A 814 -16.36 -4.81 -7.59
CA GLY A 814 -17.63 -4.53 -6.92
C GLY A 814 -18.32 -3.29 -7.48
N PHE A 815 -19.62 -3.18 -7.19
CA PHE A 815 -20.45 -2.05 -7.63
C PHE A 815 -19.99 -0.73 -7.04
N GLY A 816 -19.72 0.26 -7.91
CA GLY A 816 -19.29 1.60 -7.51
C GLY A 816 -17.88 1.68 -6.92
N LEU A 817 -17.06 0.62 -7.04
CA LEU A 817 -15.74 0.54 -6.40
C LEU A 817 -14.57 0.77 -7.36
N GLY A 818 -14.81 0.78 -8.67
CA GLY A 818 -13.82 1.06 -9.71
C GLY A 818 -13.94 2.48 -10.26
N GLU A 819 -12.81 3.10 -10.59
CA GLU A 819 -12.75 4.46 -11.11
C GLU A 819 -11.63 4.62 -12.14
N ASP A 820 -11.77 5.58 -13.06
CA ASP A 820 -10.80 5.87 -14.13
C ASP A 820 -10.56 4.64 -15.05
N PRO A 821 -11.50 4.34 -15.98
CA PRO A 821 -11.47 3.12 -16.78
C PRO A 821 -10.22 3.02 -17.65
N ASN A 822 -9.65 1.82 -17.73
CA ASN A 822 -8.49 1.55 -18.58
C ASN A 822 -8.93 1.11 -19.97
N LEU A 823 -8.73 2.00 -20.95
CA LEU A 823 -9.26 1.84 -22.31
C LEU A 823 -8.28 1.22 -23.32
N THR A 824 -7.03 0.99 -22.93
CA THR A 824 -5.97 0.58 -23.86
C THR A 824 -5.68 -0.91 -23.74
N ALA A 825 -5.64 -1.63 -24.85
CA ALA A 825 -5.21 -3.02 -24.86
C ALA A 825 -3.68 -3.15 -24.73
N VAL A 826 -3.23 -4.25 -24.12
CA VAL A 826 -1.81 -4.59 -24.00
C VAL A 826 -1.59 -6.01 -24.52
N LEU A 827 -0.56 -6.21 -25.35
CA LEU A 827 -0.12 -7.53 -25.77
C LEU A 827 1.09 -7.94 -24.94
N TYR A 828 1.01 -9.09 -24.29
CA TYR A 828 2.14 -9.73 -23.64
C TYR A 828 2.69 -10.84 -24.54
N ASN A 829 3.97 -10.76 -24.91
CA ASN A 829 4.67 -11.81 -25.64
C ASN A 829 5.64 -12.57 -24.71
N PRO A 830 5.30 -13.80 -24.28
CA PRO A 830 6.12 -14.57 -23.36
C PRO A 830 7.53 -14.91 -23.88
N ALA A 831 7.73 -14.88 -25.19
CA ALA A 831 8.98 -15.25 -25.87
C ALA A 831 10.00 -14.11 -25.94
N ASP A 832 9.57 -12.87 -25.74
CA ASP A 832 10.47 -11.71 -25.72
C ASP A 832 11.33 -11.72 -24.42
N PRO A 833 12.48 -11.01 -24.42
CA PRO A 833 13.26 -10.80 -23.19
C PRO A 833 12.41 -10.16 -22.08
N ILE A 834 12.71 -10.51 -20.83
CA ILE A 834 12.08 -9.88 -19.65
C ILE A 834 12.24 -8.36 -19.78
N HIS A 835 11.18 -7.62 -19.41
CA HIS A 835 11.09 -6.15 -19.55
C HIS A 835 10.83 -5.63 -20.97
N GLU A 836 10.79 -6.50 -21.99
CA GLU A 836 10.43 -6.16 -23.37
C GLU A 836 9.16 -6.88 -23.86
N ARG A 837 8.44 -7.54 -22.95
CA ARG A 837 7.31 -8.43 -23.29
C ARG A 837 5.98 -7.72 -23.49
N MET A 838 5.86 -6.47 -23.07
CA MET A 838 4.61 -5.71 -23.14
C MET A 838 4.61 -4.80 -24.37
N SER A 839 3.51 -4.84 -25.13
CA SER A 839 3.25 -3.93 -26.24
C SER A 839 1.93 -3.19 -26.05
N ILE A 840 1.92 -1.89 -26.30
CA ILE A 840 0.73 -1.03 -26.27
C ILE A 840 -0.03 -1.21 -27.58
N LEU A 841 -1.29 -1.61 -27.50
CA LEU A 841 -2.17 -1.87 -28.64
C LEU A 841 -3.21 -0.75 -28.81
N GLY A 842 -4.25 -1.00 -29.61
CA GLY A 842 -5.35 -0.07 -29.82
C GLY A 842 -6.17 0.15 -28.56
N SER A 843 -6.98 1.21 -28.56
CA SER A 843 -7.87 1.58 -27.44
C SER A 843 -9.33 1.55 -27.88
N THR A 844 -10.22 1.38 -26.90
CA THR A 844 -11.68 1.53 -27.04
C THR A 844 -12.15 2.85 -26.43
N ASP A 845 -13.38 3.26 -26.69
CA ASP A 845 -14.09 4.33 -25.98
C ASP A 845 -15.14 3.78 -24.99
N ILE A 846 -15.25 2.46 -24.87
CA ILE A 846 -16.18 1.77 -23.99
C ILE A 846 -15.48 1.38 -22.68
N ALA A 847 -15.99 1.88 -21.56
CA ALA A 847 -15.51 1.50 -20.25
C ALA A 847 -15.95 0.06 -19.90
N ARG A 848 -14.98 -0.84 -19.80
CA ARG A 848 -15.18 -2.24 -19.37
C ARG A 848 -14.50 -2.42 -18.02
N MET A 849 -15.25 -2.42 -16.92
CA MET A 849 -14.71 -2.54 -15.56
C MET A 849 -15.28 -3.81 -14.89
N TYR A 850 -15.89 -3.68 -13.72
CA TYR A 850 -16.48 -4.80 -12.99
C TYR A 850 -17.50 -5.56 -13.85
N HIS A 851 -17.48 -6.89 -13.80
CA HIS A 851 -18.27 -7.78 -14.66
C HIS A 851 -18.04 -7.60 -16.17
N SER A 852 -16.82 -7.25 -16.58
CA SER A 852 -16.44 -7.31 -17.99
C SER A 852 -15.72 -8.62 -18.30
N GLU A 853 -15.89 -9.12 -19.52
CA GLU A 853 -15.34 -10.41 -19.95
C GLU A 853 -14.63 -10.31 -21.29
N ALA A 854 -13.70 -11.23 -21.52
CA ALA A 854 -13.06 -11.39 -22.82
C ALA A 854 -12.79 -12.87 -23.14
N THR A 855 -13.09 -13.31 -24.36
CA THR A 855 -12.88 -14.71 -24.77
C THR A 855 -12.44 -14.85 -26.23
N LEU A 856 -11.61 -15.85 -26.52
CA LEU A 856 -11.10 -16.15 -27.86
C LEU A 856 -12.18 -16.84 -28.70
N LEU A 857 -12.48 -16.29 -29.88
CA LEU A 857 -13.39 -16.88 -30.85
C LEU A 857 -12.68 -17.87 -31.77
N ALA A 858 -13.45 -18.80 -32.34
CA ALA A 858 -12.95 -19.82 -33.27
C ALA A 858 -12.35 -19.24 -34.56
N ASP A 859 -12.58 -17.96 -34.89
CA ASP A 859 -11.94 -17.31 -36.02
C ASP A 859 -10.64 -16.56 -35.67
N GLY A 860 -10.20 -16.62 -34.41
CA GLY A 860 -8.99 -15.98 -33.92
C GLY A 860 -9.19 -14.53 -33.46
N ARG A 861 -10.40 -13.97 -33.51
CA ARG A 861 -10.72 -12.68 -32.88
C ARG A 861 -11.04 -12.86 -31.39
N VAL A 862 -11.13 -11.77 -30.63
CA VAL A 862 -11.49 -11.79 -29.21
C VAL A 862 -12.81 -11.07 -29.00
N LEU A 863 -13.82 -11.75 -28.48
CA LEU A 863 -15.08 -11.12 -28.06
C LEU A 863 -14.86 -10.45 -26.70
N ILE A 864 -15.34 -9.21 -26.57
CA ILE A 864 -15.30 -8.41 -25.35
C ILE A 864 -16.75 -8.03 -25.00
N SER A 865 -17.14 -8.32 -23.76
CA SER A 865 -18.51 -8.20 -23.28
C SER A 865 -18.57 -7.64 -21.86
N GLY A 866 -19.77 -7.38 -21.36
CA GLY A 866 -20.00 -6.78 -20.05
C GLY A 866 -19.82 -5.27 -20.05
N SER A 867 -20.34 -4.56 -19.09
CA SER A 867 -19.80 -4.43 -17.75
C SER A 867 -20.91 -3.83 -16.90
N ASP A 868 -20.91 -4.12 -15.61
CA ASP A 868 -21.95 -3.68 -14.70
C ASP A 868 -21.32 -3.00 -13.48
N PRO A 869 -20.72 -1.80 -13.67
CA PRO A 869 -20.03 -1.10 -12.59
C PRO A 869 -20.98 -0.35 -11.65
N GLU A 870 -22.25 -0.16 -12.00
CA GLU A 870 -23.29 0.55 -11.22
C GLU A 870 -22.79 1.82 -10.49
N THR A 871 -22.06 2.69 -11.22
CA THR A 871 -21.48 3.91 -10.63
C THR A 871 -22.30 5.14 -11.00
N ASP A 872 -22.82 5.85 -10.01
CA ASP A 872 -23.59 7.09 -10.18
C ASP A 872 -22.81 8.33 -9.70
N LEU A 873 -23.06 9.47 -10.34
CA LEU A 873 -22.67 10.80 -9.85
C LEU A 873 -23.51 11.18 -8.61
N PRO A 874 -23.06 12.17 -7.80
CA PRO A 874 -23.81 12.60 -6.60
C PRO A 874 -25.25 13.08 -6.86
N ASP A 875 -25.57 13.45 -8.10
CA ASP A 875 -26.92 13.83 -8.52
C ASP A 875 -27.81 12.64 -8.96
N GLY A 876 -27.28 11.42 -8.85
CA GLY A 876 -27.95 10.17 -9.21
C GLY A 876 -27.91 9.87 -10.71
N THR A 877 -27.15 10.61 -11.51
CA THR A 877 -26.96 10.27 -12.93
C THR A 877 -25.86 9.21 -13.10
N PRO A 878 -26.04 8.20 -13.97
CA PRO A 878 -25.00 7.20 -14.19
C PRO A 878 -23.69 7.83 -14.68
N LYS A 879 -22.61 7.62 -13.93
CA LYS A 879 -21.24 7.96 -14.33
C LYS A 879 -20.67 6.91 -15.27
N TYR A 880 -20.79 5.65 -14.85
CA TYR A 880 -20.43 4.48 -15.65
C TYR A 880 -21.67 3.59 -15.71
N PRO A 881 -22.46 3.65 -16.81
CA PRO A 881 -23.67 2.86 -16.94
C PRO A 881 -23.35 1.38 -17.20
N GLN A 882 -24.38 0.54 -17.05
CA GLN A 882 -24.34 -0.84 -17.50
C GLN A 882 -24.10 -0.92 -19.02
N GLU A 883 -23.16 -1.77 -19.42
CA GLU A 883 -22.68 -1.85 -20.78
C GLU A 883 -23.21 -3.11 -21.49
N PHE A 884 -24.22 -2.88 -22.33
CA PHE A 884 -24.85 -3.89 -23.17
C PHE A 884 -24.11 -4.10 -24.49
N ARG A 885 -23.20 -3.21 -24.88
CA ARG A 885 -22.54 -3.33 -26.18
C ARG A 885 -21.52 -4.45 -26.15
N LEU A 886 -21.42 -5.20 -27.23
CA LEU A 886 -20.35 -6.16 -27.48
C LEU A 886 -19.35 -5.55 -28.45
N GLU A 887 -18.07 -5.76 -28.17
CA GLU A 887 -16.98 -5.46 -29.10
C GLU A 887 -16.28 -6.74 -29.48
N VAL A 888 -15.68 -6.74 -30.66
CA VAL A 888 -14.69 -7.74 -31.05
C VAL A 888 -13.39 -7.03 -31.30
N TYR A 889 -12.36 -7.44 -30.58
CA TYR A 889 -11.00 -7.02 -30.86
C TYR A 889 -10.41 -7.92 -31.94
N VAL A 890 -9.95 -7.33 -33.04
CA VAL A 890 -9.25 -7.98 -34.14
C VAL A 890 -7.74 -7.85 -33.90
N PRO A 891 -7.04 -8.93 -33.49
CA PRO A 891 -5.63 -8.83 -33.13
C PRO A 891 -4.73 -8.53 -34.33
N PRO A 892 -3.51 -8.01 -34.11
CA PRO A 892 -2.58 -7.64 -35.17
C PRO A 892 -2.34 -8.74 -36.22
N TYR A 893 -2.39 -10.01 -35.83
CA TYR A 893 -2.17 -11.14 -36.73
C TYR A 893 -3.28 -11.36 -37.77
N LEU A 894 -4.45 -10.72 -37.65
CA LEU A 894 -5.56 -10.79 -38.63
C LEU A 894 -5.67 -9.55 -39.52
N VAL A 895 -5.22 -8.39 -39.07
CA VAL A 895 -5.44 -7.12 -39.78
C VAL A 895 -4.70 -7.14 -41.12
N GLY A 896 -5.46 -7.13 -42.21
CA GLY A 896 -4.92 -7.16 -43.58
C GLY A 896 -4.30 -8.50 -43.98
N ARG A 897 -4.54 -9.59 -43.24
CA ARG A 897 -3.94 -10.91 -43.51
C ARG A 897 -5.00 -11.97 -43.86
N THR A 898 -4.65 -12.82 -44.82
CA THR A 898 -5.46 -14.00 -45.19
C THR A 898 -5.12 -15.17 -44.28
N GLN A 899 -6.13 -15.73 -43.61
CA GLN A 899 -5.95 -16.87 -42.71
C GLN A 899 -5.66 -18.17 -43.46
N PRO A 900 -4.74 -19.05 -42.97
CA PRO A 900 -4.57 -20.39 -43.53
C PRO A 900 -5.82 -21.26 -43.37
N THR A 901 -5.89 -22.35 -44.13
CA THR A 901 -7.01 -23.31 -44.09
C THR A 901 -6.50 -24.73 -43.94
N PHE A 902 -7.31 -25.61 -43.34
CA PHE A 902 -6.99 -27.02 -43.17
C PHE A 902 -8.27 -27.84 -42.95
N VAL A 903 -8.13 -29.17 -42.93
CA VAL A 903 -9.18 -30.12 -42.57
C VAL A 903 -8.66 -31.07 -41.49
N LEU A 904 -9.38 -31.16 -40.38
CA LEU A 904 -9.22 -32.13 -39.31
C LEU A 904 -10.19 -33.29 -39.50
N PRO A 905 -9.73 -34.50 -39.89
CA PRO A 905 -10.61 -35.65 -40.06
C PRO A 905 -10.93 -36.38 -38.74
N ASN A 906 -10.10 -36.21 -37.71
CA ASN A 906 -10.28 -36.87 -36.42
C ASN A 906 -10.31 -35.83 -35.29
N HIS A 907 -11.44 -35.79 -34.59
CA HIS A 907 -11.73 -34.85 -33.51
C HIS A 907 -11.57 -35.46 -32.11
N ASP A 908 -11.16 -36.72 -31.96
CA ASP A 908 -10.97 -37.37 -30.66
C ASP A 908 -9.58 -38.03 -30.58
N TRP A 909 -8.71 -37.44 -29.76
CA TRP A 909 -7.28 -37.73 -29.69
C TRP A 909 -6.90 -38.40 -28.36
N ALA A 910 -6.21 -39.52 -28.47
CA ALA A 910 -5.50 -40.14 -27.37
C ALA A 910 -4.14 -39.46 -27.16
N TYR A 911 -3.69 -39.43 -25.90
CA TYR A 911 -2.42 -38.82 -25.54
C TYR A 911 -1.22 -39.46 -26.26
N GLY A 912 -0.26 -38.62 -26.68
CA GLY A 912 1.00 -39.01 -27.30
C GLY A 912 0.90 -39.65 -28.70
N GLN A 913 -0.31 -39.80 -29.25
CA GLN A 913 -0.51 -40.42 -30.56
C GLN A 913 -0.37 -39.41 -31.71
N PRO A 914 0.06 -39.86 -32.91
CA PRO A 914 0.10 -39.03 -34.11
C PRO A 914 -1.28 -38.90 -34.75
N TYR A 915 -1.66 -37.69 -35.12
CA TYR A 915 -2.87 -37.37 -35.87
C TYR A 915 -2.53 -36.54 -37.10
N THR A 916 -3.34 -36.67 -38.15
CA THR A 916 -3.06 -36.01 -39.44
C THR A 916 -4.11 -34.96 -39.75
N ILE A 917 -3.67 -33.76 -40.11
CA ILE A 917 -4.48 -32.75 -40.79
C ILE A 917 -4.10 -32.70 -42.27
N THR A 918 -5.09 -32.37 -43.10
CA THR A 918 -4.94 -32.35 -44.56
C THR A 918 -5.35 -31.01 -45.14
N ASN A 919 -5.06 -30.80 -46.43
CA ASN A 919 -5.39 -29.58 -47.15
C ASN A 919 -4.89 -28.31 -46.44
N VAL A 920 -3.71 -28.40 -45.82
CA VAL A 920 -3.07 -27.25 -45.17
C VAL A 920 -2.61 -26.29 -46.26
N ASN A 921 -3.35 -25.19 -46.43
CA ASN A 921 -3.03 -24.12 -47.37
C ASN A 921 -2.59 -22.87 -46.60
N ARG A 922 -1.44 -22.35 -46.99
CA ARG A 922 -0.81 -21.14 -46.46
C ARG A 922 -0.81 -20.04 -47.51
N PHE A 923 -0.80 -18.78 -47.08
CA PHE A 923 -0.95 -17.63 -47.97
C PHE A 923 0.23 -16.66 -47.89
N HIS A 924 0.89 -16.57 -46.73
CA HIS A 924 2.03 -15.68 -46.49
C HIS A 924 3.36 -16.45 -46.56
N ASN A 925 3.35 -17.72 -46.13
CA ASN A 925 4.54 -18.59 -46.09
C ASN A 925 5.65 -18.08 -45.14
N ASP A 926 5.24 -17.46 -44.04
CA ASP A 926 6.15 -16.92 -43.02
C ASP A 926 6.63 -18.04 -42.08
N GLY A 927 7.79 -18.64 -42.37
CA GLY A 927 8.41 -19.66 -41.52
C GLY A 927 7.78 -21.07 -41.63
N PRO A 928 8.05 -21.99 -40.69
CA PRO A 928 7.45 -23.32 -40.69
C PRO A 928 5.98 -23.29 -40.24
N VAL A 929 5.20 -24.31 -40.64
CA VAL A 929 3.84 -24.52 -40.09
C VAL A 929 3.95 -24.80 -38.60
N ARG A 930 3.19 -24.04 -37.80
CA ARG A 930 2.96 -24.34 -36.39
C ARG A 930 1.48 -24.71 -36.19
N VAL A 931 1.21 -25.41 -35.10
CA VAL A 931 -0.15 -25.64 -34.61
C VAL A 931 -0.21 -25.19 -33.17
N SER A 932 -1.31 -24.55 -32.79
CA SER A 932 -1.65 -24.30 -31.40
C SER A 932 -2.96 -24.98 -31.05
N LEU A 933 -3.03 -25.46 -29.81
CA LEU A 933 -4.21 -26.04 -29.18
C LEU A 933 -4.59 -25.13 -28.02
N MET A 934 -5.73 -24.46 -28.14
CA MET A 934 -6.27 -23.56 -27.11
C MET A 934 -7.38 -24.31 -26.37
N ALA A 935 -7.21 -24.63 -25.10
CA ALA A 935 -8.24 -25.31 -24.33
C ALA A 935 -9.52 -24.47 -24.22
N ALA A 936 -10.66 -25.13 -24.21
CA ALA A 936 -11.95 -24.52 -23.95
C ALA A 936 -11.93 -23.85 -22.57
N ALA A 937 -12.39 -22.61 -22.50
CA ALA A 937 -12.41 -21.86 -21.26
C ALA A 937 -13.67 -20.99 -21.14
N SER A 938 -13.99 -20.63 -19.90
CA SER A 938 -15.06 -19.68 -19.57
C SER A 938 -14.47 -18.46 -18.87
N SER A 939 -14.94 -17.26 -19.22
CA SER A 939 -14.51 -16.00 -18.64
C SER A 939 -15.55 -15.49 -17.64
N THR A 940 -15.13 -15.19 -16.42
CA THR A 940 -15.88 -14.38 -15.44
C THR A 940 -14.96 -13.67 -14.45
N HIS A 941 -15.18 -12.40 -14.10
CA HIS A 941 -14.49 -11.69 -12.98
C HIS A 941 -12.96 -11.80 -13.00
N GLY A 942 -12.34 -11.53 -14.15
CA GLY A 942 -10.88 -11.67 -14.34
C GLY A 942 -10.36 -13.12 -14.34
N ASN A 943 -11.25 -14.11 -14.23
CA ASN A 943 -10.92 -15.53 -14.25
C ASN A 943 -11.19 -16.14 -15.63
N THR A 944 -10.23 -16.91 -16.15
CA THR A 944 -10.40 -17.68 -17.40
C THR A 944 -10.27 -19.17 -17.09
N MET A 945 -11.35 -19.75 -16.57
CA MET A 945 -11.39 -21.10 -16.04
C MET A 945 -11.23 -22.13 -17.16
N GLY A 946 -10.22 -22.99 -17.04
CA GLY A 946 -9.88 -24.02 -18.04
C GLY A 946 -8.83 -23.58 -19.08
N ALA A 947 -8.36 -22.33 -19.05
CA ALA A 947 -7.40 -21.83 -20.02
C ALA A 947 -6.10 -22.67 -20.07
N ARG A 948 -5.68 -23.01 -21.29
CA ARG A 948 -4.39 -23.67 -21.55
C ARG A 948 -3.99 -23.51 -23.01
N THR A 949 -2.70 -23.25 -23.24
CA THR A 949 -2.14 -23.05 -24.59
C THR A 949 -1.01 -24.03 -24.82
N ILE A 950 -1.11 -24.84 -25.89
CA ILE A 950 -0.17 -25.92 -26.16
C ILE A 950 0.30 -25.86 -27.62
N PHE A 951 1.62 -25.92 -27.81
CA PHE A 951 2.27 -26.04 -29.11
C PHE A 951 2.86 -27.44 -29.28
N PRO A 952 2.13 -28.37 -29.94
CA PRO A 952 2.61 -29.73 -30.19
C PRO A 952 3.71 -29.78 -31.27
N SER A 953 4.34 -30.96 -31.40
CA SER A 953 5.21 -31.25 -32.54
C SER A 953 4.38 -31.42 -33.82
N VAL A 954 4.82 -30.77 -34.90
CA VAL A 954 4.17 -30.83 -36.21
C VAL A 954 5.20 -31.09 -37.30
N THR A 955 4.90 -32.03 -38.20
CA THR A 955 5.72 -32.29 -39.39
C THR A 955 4.83 -32.32 -40.63
N CYS A 956 5.16 -31.54 -41.65
CA CYS A 956 4.37 -31.44 -42.87
C CYS A 956 5.11 -32.01 -44.09
N VAL A 957 4.39 -32.76 -44.92
CA VAL A 957 4.81 -33.19 -46.25
C VAL A 957 3.77 -32.70 -47.24
N ALA A 958 4.16 -31.75 -48.09
CA ALA A 958 3.25 -30.97 -48.92
C ALA A 958 2.13 -30.33 -48.06
N THR A 959 0.85 -30.62 -48.33
CA THR A 959 -0.31 -30.06 -47.62
C THR A 959 -0.85 -30.99 -46.53
N THR A 960 -0.13 -32.05 -46.19
CA THR A 960 -0.49 -33.01 -45.14
C THR A 960 0.47 -32.84 -43.97
N CYS A 961 -0.06 -32.59 -42.78
CA CYS A 961 0.75 -32.43 -41.57
C CYS A 961 0.37 -33.46 -40.52
N THR A 962 1.37 -34.06 -39.89
CA THR A 962 1.22 -34.94 -38.73
C THR A 962 1.55 -34.17 -37.47
N ILE A 963 0.63 -34.21 -36.50
CA ILE A 963 0.70 -33.57 -35.20
C ILE A 963 0.83 -34.67 -34.15
N ILE A 964 1.72 -34.51 -33.18
CA ILE A 964 1.77 -35.40 -32.01
C ILE A 964 0.92 -34.79 -30.90
N ALA A 965 -0.12 -35.51 -30.45
CA ALA A 965 -0.96 -35.07 -29.34
C ALA A 965 -0.14 -34.87 -28.05
N PRO A 966 -0.58 -34.01 -27.11
CA PRO A 966 0.06 -33.85 -25.81
C PRO A 966 0.28 -35.20 -25.11
N PRO A 967 1.36 -35.36 -24.33
CA PRO A 967 1.79 -36.68 -23.87
C PRO A 967 0.94 -37.27 -22.75
N ASN A 968 0.25 -36.43 -21.95
CA ASN A 968 -0.52 -36.86 -20.78
C ASN A 968 -1.42 -35.74 -20.23
N ALA A 969 -2.20 -36.10 -19.21
CA ALA A 969 -3.14 -35.22 -18.51
C ALA A 969 -2.50 -34.06 -17.70
N GLY A 970 -1.22 -34.16 -17.35
CA GLY A 970 -0.51 -33.06 -16.68
C GLY A 970 -0.17 -31.91 -17.63
N VAL A 971 0.18 -32.24 -18.88
CA VAL A 971 0.38 -31.24 -19.95
C VAL A 971 -0.95 -30.75 -20.49
N SER A 972 -1.95 -31.61 -20.65
CA SER A 972 -3.27 -31.24 -21.17
C SER A 972 -4.34 -32.03 -20.41
N PRO A 973 -4.95 -31.47 -19.35
CA PRO A 973 -6.09 -32.09 -18.70
C PRO A 973 -7.14 -32.50 -19.75
N PRO A 974 -7.87 -33.60 -19.53
CA PRO A 974 -8.86 -34.07 -20.49
C PRO A 974 -9.83 -32.95 -20.85
N GLY A 975 -10.07 -32.71 -22.15
CA GLY A 975 -10.90 -31.60 -22.56
C GLY A 975 -10.86 -31.27 -24.05
N TRP A 976 -11.71 -30.31 -24.42
CA TRP A 976 -11.82 -29.78 -25.78
C TRP A 976 -10.85 -28.64 -26.02
N HIS A 977 -10.27 -28.60 -27.22
CA HIS A 977 -9.31 -27.58 -27.64
C HIS A 977 -9.67 -27.05 -29.03
N MET A 978 -9.57 -25.74 -29.23
CA MET A 978 -9.52 -25.14 -30.56
C MET A 978 -8.15 -25.40 -31.18
N LEU A 979 -8.11 -26.13 -32.29
CA LEU A 979 -6.90 -26.36 -33.07
C LEU A 979 -6.77 -25.28 -34.15
N PHE A 980 -5.69 -24.49 -34.07
CA PHE A 980 -5.31 -23.51 -35.07
C PHE A 980 -4.06 -23.97 -35.83
N VAL A 981 -4.07 -23.80 -37.15
CA VAL A 981 -2.85 -23.86 -37.98
C VAL A 981 -2.33 -22.43 -38.14
N LEU A 982 -1.03 -22.23 -37.94
CA LEU A 982 -0.41 -20.91 -38.05
C LEU A 982 0.47 -20.81 -39.30
N ASP A 983 0.31 -19.72 -40.03
CA ASP A 983 1.19 -19.26 -41.11
C ASP A 983 1.92 -18.00 -40.65
N GLY A 984 3.15 -18.15 -40.17
CA GLY A 984 3.77 -17.13 -39.31
C GLY A 984 2.98 -17.03 -38.02
N ASP A 985 2.47 -15.84 -37.72
CA ASP A 985 1.60 -15.56 -36.57
C ASP A 985 0.12 -15.58 -36.92
N THR A 986 -0.24 -15.61 -38.22
CA THR A 986 -1.64 -15.58 -38.64
C THR A 986 -2.30 -16.95 -38.45
N PRO A 987 -3.32 -17.07 -37.58
CA PRO A 987 -4.02 -18.32 -37.35
C PRO A 987 -5.09 -18.59 -38.40
N SER A 988 -5.37 -19.87 -38.65
CA SER A 988 -6.57 -20.31 -39.37
C SER A 988 -7.84 -19.97 -38.59
N LYS A 989 -9.01 -20.30 -39.14
CA LYS A 989 -10.15 -20.61 -38.27
C LYS A 989 -9.88 -21.94 -37.55
N ALA A 990 -10.33 -22.08 -36.32
CA ALA A 990 -10.16 -23.28 -35.52
C ALA A 990 -11.07 -24.42 -35.97
N GLN A 991 -10.64 -25.64 -35.67
CA GLN A 991 -11.53 -26.79 -35.57
C GLN A 991 -11.35 -27.43 -34.19
N TRP A 992 -12.43 -27.88 -33.57
CA TRP A 992 -12.39 -28.43 -32.22
C TRP A 992 -11.85 -29.85 -32.20
N VAL A 993 -11.01 -30.15 -31.23
CA VAL A 993 -10.47 -31.47 -30.97
C VAL A 993 -10.55 -31.80 -29.49
N ARG A 994 -11.04 -32.98 -29.16
CA ARG A 994 -11.06 -33.53 -27.81
C ARG A 994 -9.77 -34.29 -27.56
N ILE A 995 -9.14 -34.07 -26.41
CA ILE A 995 -7.87 -34.70 -26.04
C ILE A 995 -8.05 -35.38 -24.68
N GLY A 996 -7.61 -36.65 -24.59
CA GLY A 996 -7.63 -37.41 -23.33
C GLY A 996 -8.91 -38.16 -23.03
N GLY A 997 -9.96 -37.99 -23.84
CA GLY A 997 -11.26 -38.62 -23.64
C GLY A 997 -11.95 -38.11 -22.38
N ASP A 998 -12.77 -38.96 -21.77
CA ASP A 998 -13.51 -38.67 -20.54
C ASP A 998 -13.22 -39.74 -19.46
N PRO A 999 -12.07 -39.66 -18.78
CA PRO A 999 -11.62 -40.69 -17.84
C PRO A 999 -12.45 -40.76 -16.54
N ALA A 1000 -13.18 -39.70 -16.20
CA ALA A 1000 -14.09 -39.68 -15.05
C ALA A 1000 -15.51 -40.16 -15.40
N GLU A 1001 -15.74 -40.56 -16.66
CA GLU A 1001 -17.05 -40.92 -17.20
C GLU A 1001 -18.12 -39.84 -16.96
N ILE A 1002 -17.72 -38.57 -16.98
CA ILE A 1002 -18.64 -37.46 -16.68
C ILE A 1002 -19.75 -37.34 -17.72
N GLY A 1003 -19.56 -37.82 -18.95
CA GLY A 1003 -20.58 -37.94 -19.98
C GLY A 1003 -21.70 -38.93 -19.65
N ASN A 1004 -21.51 -39.80 -18.66
CA ASN A 1004 -22.56 -40.64 -18.06
C ASN A 1004 -23.13 -40.04 -16.77
N TRP A 1005 -22.72 -38.82 -16.40
CA TRP A 1005 -23.19 -38.10 -15.22
C TRP A 1005 -23.85 -36.76 -15.61
N PRO A 1006 -24.91 -36.34 -14.90
CA PRO A 1006 -25.65 -37.08 -13.87
C PRO A 1006 -26.65 -38.06 -14.53
N ASP A 1007 -26.69 -39.32 -14.08
CA ASP A 1007 -27.74 -40.27 -14.49
C ASP A 1007 -29.03 -40.02 -13.68
N LEU A 1008 -29.64 -38.86 -13.94
CA LEU A 1008 -30.84 -38.37 -13.27
C LEU A 1008 -31.90 -37.94 -14.30
N PRO A 1009 -33.21 -38.06 -13.99
CA PRO A 1009 -34.26 -37.55 -14.86
C PRO A 1009 -34.08 -36.05 -15.15
N GLY A 1010 -34.20 -35.65 -16.42
CA GLY A 1010 -34.06 -34.25 -16.83
C GLY A 1010 -32.66 -33.85 -17.30
N PHE A 1011 -31.67 -34.73 -17.15
CA PHE A 1011 -30.29 -34.48 -17.60
C PHE A 1011 -29.89 -35.38 -18.77
N THR A 1012 -29.20 -34.80 -19.75
CA THR A 1012 -28.72 -35.49 -20.95
C THR A 1012 -27.38 -36.17 -20.69
N LEU A 1013 -27.29 -37.44 -21.08
CA LEU A 1013 -26.06 -38.25 -21.05
C LEU A 1013 -25.46 -38.35 -22.47
N PRO A 1014 -24.48 -37.51 -22.84
CA PRO A 1014 -23.84 -37.57 -24.15
C PRO A 1014 -22.91 -38.78 -24.32
N GLY A 1015 -22.56 -39.45 -23.23
CA GLY A 1015 -21.62 -40.55 -23.20
C GLY A 1015 -20.15 -40.13 -23.23
N ILE A 1016 -19.29 -41.13 -23.04
CA ILE A 1016 -17.82 -41.03 -22.92
C ILE A 1016 -17.16 -40.87 -24.27
#